data_AF-A0A938W0Y4-F1
#
_entry.id   AF-A0A938W0Y4-F1
#
_cell.length_a   1.000
_cell.length_b   1.000
_cell.length_c   1.000
_cell.angle_alpha   90.00
_cell.angle_beta   90.00
_cell.angle_gamma   90.00
#
_symmetry.space_group_name_H-M   'P 1'
#
loop_
_entity.id
_entity.type
_entity.pdbx_description
1 polymer ?
#
loop_
_entity_poly.entity_id
_entity_poly.type
_entity_poly.pdbx_seq_one_letter_code
_entity_poly.pdbx_strand_id
1 'polypeptide(L)'
;MLNRTTALWGIIVTLLLIATALLIARPVVAATCTSQASGTWSASSTWNNCNGSVPQTGDDVVIADGYTVTLDTNASVASITVGQGTSGVLIFDSTAHTVTVAGSVTVNSGGIFITQASGAATHSLSIGGNLTNNGTFDMSRGGSTLICNVTFNKNGNQTISGTGSTTRFNLITLNMGSSRDNTLQISSSNFSVPSTGFIDTSTGIQNGTLRLSGSFSLSNRVFTGSSPAVIPATGGFWLDNANVTGVAWNGSYQLSGQLRVSAGTLNLGTTDDNSLRYRTDSVITLEGGTVSIAGRLARDTNSNSNTTTYNQSGGTITVVTSASTATTRAGFDIGASGSSFTMSGGNIVIQNATSNTDANGGDYFVAASTTNVTGGTLQVGNSSTLSGQTIRIKSSAPVYNLTVYTTNAPTAKLLTNALTVKGDVNIQSGATLDANNIDMNVAGNWTNNGTFTPGSGTVTFNGTTTISGSSTNSFNNVTISSSLTAPSGTLNVAGTWTNNGTFTHNSGTVTFNGTTTISGSSTNSFNNVTISSSLTAPSGTMNVAGNWTNNGTFTHSSGKVTFNRSGTSTFSGSSTTTFYDLEISSNTILDVSTNTLFDATDSVRNKGQLKQTQTVSSGAVSFLNVSSGTYYGLVITPTTSMGSTTVTIYGEQACSEPPNIGTGGTLIKRCYVIAPTSTANATTKFWYDTTYESNGLSQSAVQIFHEETSPQLWRLQGDRSYGSSGSDNFRYVQVGTTSYSRFAAGVEGTNLIALASFTAAPTAGGVLLTWETVCELDTAGFNLWRGDAPDGPYARINPTLIPAAGGPTWGASYTFTDATAADGAIHYYKLEEVNVYGLSAFHGPTAVTVGMAQGRRYLPLVGR
;
A
#
# COMPACT_ATOMS: atom_id res chain seq x y z
N MET A 1 -30.01 100.93 7.81
CA MET A 1 -29.44 100.56 9.13
C MET A 1 -30.42 99.68 9.92
N LEU A 2 -30.84 98.51 9.38
CA LEU A 2 -31.83 97.65 10.06
C LEU A 2 -31.53 96.14 9.97
N ASN A 3 -30.28 95.74 9.70
CA ASN A 3 -29.91 94.32 9.51
C ASN A 3 -28.61 93.88 10.22
N ARG A 4 -28.07 94.68 11.15
CA ARG A 4 -26.86 94.30 11.93
C ARG A 4 -27.14 93.95 13.39
N THR A 5 -28.34 94.19 13.90
CA THR A 5 -28.71 93.94 15.31
C THR A 5 -29.30 92.54 15.54
N THR A 6 -29.93 91.93 14.53
CA THR A 6 -30.50 90.57 14.62
C THR A 6 -29.45 89.46 14.52
N ALA A 7 -28.40 89.65 13.70
CA ALA A 7 -27.29 88.69 13.58
C ALA A 7 -26.37 88.68 14.81
N LEU A 8 -26.14 89.84 15.45
CA LEU A 8 -25.33 89.92 16.67
C LEU A 8 -26.06 89.31 17.88
N TRP A 9 -27.39 89.49 17.99
CA TRP A 9 -28.20 88.87 19.05
C TRP A 9 -28.26 87.34 18.91
N GLY A 10 -28.36 86.81 17.68
CA GLY A 10 -28.31 85.37 17.43
C GLY A 10 -26.97 84.73 17.81
N ILE A 11 -25.86 85.40 17.52
CA ILE A 11 -24.51 84.92 17.88
C ILE A 11 -24.27 84.99 19.39
N ILE A 12 -24.71 86.05 20.07
CA ILE A 12 -24.56 86.21 21.52
C ILE A 12 -25.43 85.21 22.29
N VAL A 13 -26.68 84.95 21.85
CA VAL A 13 -27.54 83.94 22.49
C VAL A 13 -26.99 82.53 22.29
N THR A 14 -26.39 82.23 21.14
CA THR A 14 -25.78 80.91 20.85
C THR A 14 -24.46 80.71 21.62
N LEU A 15 -23.62 81.75 21.74
CA LEU A 15 -22.39 81.71 22.57
C LEU A 15 -22.71 81.70 24.07
N LEU A 16 -23.78 82.36 24.52
CA LEU A 16 -24.22 82.32 25.92
C LEU A 16 -24.84 80.97 26.28
N LEU A 17 -25.55 80.30 25.36
CA LEU A 17 -26.04 78.92 25.51
C LEU A 17 -24.90 77.88 25.51
N ILE A 18 -23.86 78.06 24.68
CA ILE A 18 -22.66 77.20 24.69
C ILE A 18 -21.81 77.44 25.94
N ALA A 19 -21.67 78.68 26.40
CA ALA A 19 -20.93 79.02 27.61
C ALA A 19 -21.67 78.61 28.90
N THR A 20 -23.01 78.67 28.94
CA THR A 20 -23.79 78.10 30.06
C THR A 20 -23.82 76.57 30.02
N ALA A 21 -23.79 75.93 28.85
CA ALA A 21 -23.61 74.48 28.76
C ALA A 21 -22.19 74.03 29.18
N LEU A 22 -21.15 74.83 28.92
CA LEU A 22 -19.77 74.56 29.38
C LEU A 22 -19.53 74.91 30.86
N LEU A 23 -20.26 75.88 31.44
CA LEU A 23 -20.15 76.22 32.87
C LEU A 23 -20.97 75.32 33.81
N ILE A 24 -21.87 74.48 33.28
CA ILE A 24 -22.69 73.53 34.08
C ILE A 24 -22.19 72.08 33.93
N ALA A 25 -21.31 71.78 32.97
CA ALA A 25 -20.64 70.50 32.87
C ALA A 25 -19.55 70.37 33.94
N ARG A 26 -19.94 70.00 35.17
CA ARG A 26 -18.99 69.46 36.15
C ARG A 26 -18.33 68.22 35.51
N PRO A 27 -17.00 68.05 35.58
CA PRO A 27 -16.39 66.79 35.20
C PRO A 27 -17.04 65.71 36.08
N VAL A 28 -17.67 64.71 35.44
CA VAL A 28 -18.16 63.52 36.14
C VAL A 28 -16.91 62.78 36.59
N VAL A 29 -16.54 62.97 37.86
CA VAL A 29 -15.43 62.23 38.47
C VAL A 29 -15.96 60.84 38.75
N ALA A 30 -15.35 59.83 38.12
CA ALA A 30 -15.65 58.42 38.37
C ALA A 30 -15.60 58.16 39.88
N ALA A 31 -16.69 57.62 40.43
CA ALA A 31 -16.81 57.25 41.83
C ALA A 31 -17.12 55.76 41.99
N THR A 32 -16.85 55.23 43.18
CA THR A 32 -17.29 53.88 43.55
C THR A 32 -18.63 53.98 44.27
N CYS A 33 -19.70 53.70 43.55
CA CYS A 33 -21.07 53.69 44.01
C CYS A 33 -21.43 52.38 44.70
N THR A 34 -21.53 52.37 46.02
CA THR A 34 -21.85 51.15 46.79
C THR A 34 -23.26 51.21 47.35
N SER A 35 -24.06 50.16 47.20
CA SER A 35 -25.40 50.11 47.81
C SER A 35 -25.30 50.10 49.34
N GLN A 36 -26.07 50.95 50.01
CA GLN A 36 -26.13 51.08 51.47
C GLN A 36 -27.49 50.70 52.07
N ALA A 37 -28.49 50.50 51.21
CA ALA A 37 -29.82 50.03 51.57
C ALA A 37 -30.42 49.25 50.38
N SER A 38 -31.42 48.41 50.65
CA SER A 38 -32.24 47.83 49.59
C SER A 38 -33.19 48.90 49.03
N GLY A 39 -33.36 48.95 47.71
CA GLY A 39 -34.15 50.00 47.07
C GLY A 39 -34.07 49.96 45.55
N THR A 40 -34.64 50.98 44.89
CA THR A 40 -34.54 51.13 43.43
C THR A 40 -33.22 51.79 43.04
N TRP A 41 -32.77 51.55 41.81
CA TRP A 41 -31.57 52.17 41.24
C TRP A 41 -31.70 53.69 41.19
N SER A 42 -32.88 54.19 40.83
CA SER A 42 -33.19 55.62 40.71
C SER A 42 -33.28 56.38 42.05
N ALA A 43 -33.29 55.69 43.19
CA ALA A 43 -33.37 56.32 44.51
C ALA A 43 -31.96 56.61 45.07
N SER A 44 -31.64 57.88 45.32
CA SER A 44 -30.35 58.27 45.91
C SER A 44 -30.11 57.68 47.30
N SER A 45 -31.17 57.36 48.06
CA SER A 45 -31.07 56.68 49.36
C SER A 45 -30.49 55.27 49.27
N THR A 46 -30.58 54.60 48.11
CA THR A 46 -30.02 53.28 47.87
C THR A 46 -28.48 53.29 47.88
N TRP A 47 -27.86 54.44 47.59
CA TRP A 47 -26.45 54.54 47.23
C TRP A 47 -25.62 55.37 48.19
N ASN A 48 -24.39 54.90 48.45
CA ASN A 48 -23.34 55.65 49.10
C ASN A 48 -22.21 55.95 48.10
N ASN A 49 -21.47 57.04 48.33
CA ASN A 49 -20.31 57.46 47.54
C ASN A 49 -20.58 57.76 46.05
N CYS A 50 -21.83 57.98 45.64
CA CYS A 50 -22.21 58.37 44.27
C CYS A 50 -22.25 59.88 44.03
N ASN A 51 -21.30 60.64 44.61
CA ASN A 51 -21.25 62.10 44.48
C ASN A 51 -22.57 62.83 44.85
N GLY A 52 -23.36 62.27 45.77
CA GLY A 52 -24.66 62.81 46.22
C GLY A 52 -25.86 62.49 45.30
N SER A 53 -25.70 61.56 44.35
CA SER A 53 -26.71 61.17 43.37
C SER A 53 -26.88 59.65 43.30
N VAL A 54 -27.44 59.15 42.21
CA VAL A 54 -27.45 57.74 41.78
C VAL A 54 -26.26 57.45 40.86
N PRO A 55 -25.88 56.19 40.60
CA PRO A 55 -24.75 55.85 39.73
C PRO A 55 -24.90 56.43 38.32
N GLN A 56 -23.82 56.99 37.80
CA GLN A 56 -23.74 57.67 36.51
C GLN A 56 -22.68 57.03 35.60
N THR A 57 -22.62 57.51 34.35
CA THR A 57 -21.62 57.09 33.38
C THR A 57 -20.22 57.36 33.93
N GLY A 58 -19.39 56.31 34.00
CA GLY A 58 -18.03 56.38 34.55
C GLY A 58 -17.89 55.83 35.97
N ASP A 59 -18.99 55.58 36.68
CA ASP A 59 -18.94 55.07 38.06
C ASP A 59 -18.75 53.55 38.12
N ASP A 60 -17.98 53.07 39.11
CA ASP A 60 -17.90 51.66 39.47
C ASP A 60 -19.01 51.32 40.47
N VAL A 61 -19.91 50.40 40.12
CA VAL A 61 -21.05 50.04 40.97
C VAL A 61 -20.75 48.77 41.75
N VAL A 62 -21.01 48.80 43.06
CA VAL A 62 -20.93 47.65 43.96
C VAL A 62 -22.29 47.45 44.63
N ILE A 63 -22.95 46.32 44.35
CA ILE A 63 -24.11 45.87 45.11
C ILE A 63 -23.57 45.09 46.31
N ALA A 64 -23.57 45.72 47.48
CA ALA A 64 -23.00 45.14 48.68
C ALA A 64 -23.82 43.97 49.25
N ASP A 65 -23.15 43.12 50.02
CA ASP A 65 -23.80 42.00 50.72
C ASP A 65 -24.98 42.50 51.57
N GLY A 66 -26.07 41.73 51.59
CA GLY A 66 -27.29 42.02 52.36
C GLY A 66 -28.31 42.94 51.68
N TYR A 67 -27.97 43.55 50.54
CA TYR A 67 -28.87 44.48 49.85
C TYR A 67 -29.41 43.95 48.52
N THR A 68 -30.64 44.34 48.21
CA THR A 68 -31.31 44.12 46.92
C THR A 68 -31.54 45.46 46.23
N VAL A 69 -30.97 45.63 45.04
CA VAL A 69 -31.15 46.81 44.20
C VAL A 69 -31.97 46.45 42.97
N THR A 70 -33.08 47.15 42.78
CA THR A 70 -33.96 46.98 41.62
C THR A 70 -33.62 48.00 40.53
N LEU A 71 -33.23 47.53 39.34
CA LEU A 71 -33.08 48.33 38.12
C LEU A 71 -34.47 48.72 37.59
N ASP A 72 -34.86 49.96 37.88
CA ASP A 72 -36.13 50.58 37.51
C ASP A 72 -35.98 51.70 36.45
N THR A 73 -34.76 51.88 35.95
CA THR A 73 -34.44 52.86 34.92
C THR A 73 -33.27 52.39 34.07
N ASN A 74 -33.08 53.02 32.90
CA ASN A 74 -31.90 52.81 32.08
C ASN A 74 -30.65 53.29 32.83
N ALA A 75 -29.55 52.53 32.74
CA ALA A 75 -28.32 52.83 33.46
C ALA A 75 -27.09 52.75 32.54
N SER A 76 -26.12 53.62 32.79
CA SER A 76 -24.80 53.57 32.14
C SER A 76 -23.73 53.79 33.20
N VAL A 77 -22.78 52.87 33.31
CA VAL A 77 -21.75 52.82 34.37
C VAL A 77 -20.42 52.30 33.85
N ALA A 78 -19.33 52.47 34.61
CA ALA A 78 -18.02 51.91 34.26
C ALA A 78 -17.94 50.40 34.55
N SER A 79 -18.35 49.94 35.73
CA SER A 79 -18.35 48.51 36.07
C SER A 79 -19.51 48.15 36.98
N ILE A 80 -19.83 46.86 37.07
CA ILE A 80 -20.79 46.34 38.05
C ILE A 80 -20.14 45.17 38.77
N THR A 81 -20.12 45.23 40.11
CA THR A 81 -19.77 44.13 41.00
C THR A 81 -20.98 43.79 41.87
N VAL A 82 -21.47 42.56 41.81
CA VAL A 82 -22.60 42.08 42.62
C VAL A 82 -22.09 41.16 43.70
N GLY A 83 -22.28 41.59 44.94
CA GLY A 83 -21.83 40.92 46.15
C GLY A 83 -20.35 41.12 46.46
N GLN A 84 -20.00 40.89 47.72
CA GLN A 84 -18.63 40.95 48.25
C GLN A 84 -18.14 39.57 48.73
N GLY A 85 -18.86 38.50 48.37
CA GLY A 85 -18.52 37.12 48.67
C GLY A 85 -19.60 36.36 49.46
N THR A 86 -20.64 37.04 49.94
CA THR A 86 -21.72 36.42 50.73
C THR A 86 -23.08 36.50 50.07
N SER A 87 -23.51 37.70 49.63
CA SER A 87 -24.86 37.95 49.10
C SER A 87 -24.88 39.23 48.26
N GLY A 88 -26.03 39.86 48.04
CA GLY A 88 -26.18 41.04 47.18
C GLY A 88 -26.94 40.69 45.90
N VAL A 89 -28.01 41.44 45.62
CA VAL A 89 -28.93 41.12 44.53
C VAL A 89 -29.13 42.34 43.63
N LEU A 90 -28.82 42.20 42.35
CA LEU A 90 -29.21 43.13 41.30
C LEU A 90 -30.33 42.50 40.49
N ILE A 91 -31.49 43.15 40.43
CA ILE A 91 -32.68 42.60 39.77
C ILE A 91 -33.35 43.65 38.88
N PHE A 92 -33.79 43.26 37.69
CA PHE A 92 -34.63 44.14 36.85
C PHE A 92 -36.07 44.23 37.36
N ASP A 93 -36.73 45.37 37.19
CA ASP A 93 -38.18 45.47 37.36
C ASP A 93 -38.96 44.89 36.15
N SER A 94 -40.29 44.96 36.18
CA SER A 94 -41.14 44.41 35.11
C SER A 94 -41.23 45.25 33.82
N THR A 95 -40.44 46.31 33.68
CA THR A 95 -40.41 47.21 32.52
C THR A 95 -39.11 47.04 31.75
N ALA A 96 -39.14 47.10 30.42
CA ALA A 96 -37.92 46.94 29.62
C ALA A 96 -36.91 48.08 29.92
N HIS A 97 -35.67 47.69 30.24
CA HIS A 97 -34.57 48.61 30.56
C HIS A 97 -33.31 48.25 29.79
N THR A 98 -32.49 49.26 29.54
CA THR A 98 -31.16 49.14 28.92
C THR A 98 -30.08 49.52 29.93
N VAL A 99 -29.13 48.61 30.15
CA VAL A 99 -27.96 48.82 31.00
C VAL A 99 -26.69 48.75 30.16
N THR A 100 -25.85 49.77 30.23
CA THR A 100 -24.55 49.82 29.52
C THR A 100 -23.41 49.86 30.53
N VAL A 101 -22.54 48.85 30.50
CA VAL A 101 -21.35 48.74 31.35
C VAL A 101 -20.12 48.88 30.46
N ALA A 102 -19.36 49.97 30.61
CA ALA A 102 -18.19 50.23 29.77
C ALA A 102 -17.06 49.22 29.99
N GLY A 103 -16.95 48.70 31.22
CA GLY A 103 -15.99 47.71 31.68
C GLY A 103 -16.65 46.39 32.05
N SER A 104 -16.14 45.73 33.09
CA SER A 104 -16.51 44.35 33.43
C SER A 104 -17.76 44.28 34.31
N VAL A 105 -18.45 43.15 34.20
CA VAL A 105 -19.49 42.72 35.16
C VAL A 105 -18.94 41.54 35.95
N THR A 106 -18.90 41.67 37.28
CA THR A 106 -18.46 40.62 38.19
C THR A 106 -19.60 40.25 39.13
N VAL A 107 -20.01 38.98 39.14
CA VAL A 107 -20.94 38.44 40.12
C VAL A 107 -20.12 37.56 41.06
N ASN A 108 -19.88 38.02 42.28
CA ASN A 108 -19.10 37.27 43.26
C ASN A 108 -19.90 36.09 43.82
N SER A 109 -19.23 35.24 44.59
CA SER A 109 -19.92 34.14 45.30
C SER A 109 -21.06 34.70 46.16
N GLY A 110 -22.21 34.03 46.13
CA GLY A 110 -23.44 34.50 46.79
C GLY A 110 -24.15 35.68 46.12
N GLY A 111 -23.48 36.41 45.23
CA GLY A 111 -24.08 37.49 44.44
C GLY A 111 -25.09 36.97 43.40
N ILE A 112 -26.13 37.76 43.13
CA ILE A 112 -27.24 37.40 42.24
C ILE A 112 -27.54 38.56 41.28
N PHE A 113 -27.35 38.36 39.98
CA PHE A 113 -27.79 39.30 38.94
C PHE A 113 -28.79 38.61 38.02
N ILE A 114 -30.06 39.03 38.09
CA ILE A 114 -31.17 38.32 37.44
C ILE A 114 -32.20 39.26 36.82
N THR A 115 -32.98 38.71 35.90
CA THR A 115 -34.19 39.36 35.37
C THR A 115 -35.30 39.43 36.43
N GLN A 116 -36.38 40.13 36.08
CA GLN A 116 -37.53 40.39 36.92
C GLN A 116 -38.19 39.13 37.48
N ALA A 117 -38.97 39.29 38.55
CA ALA A 117 -39.65 38.17 39.22
C ALA A 117 -40.97 37.75 38.53
N SER A 118 -41.61 38.66 37.82
CA SER A 118 -42.86 38.46 37.09
C SER A 118 -43.08 39.57 36.05
N GLY A 119 -43.99 39.35 35.10
CA GLY A 119 -44.29 40.30 34.02
C GLY A 119 -43.36 40.14 32.81
N ALA A 120 -43.93 40.12 31.60
CA ALA A 120 -43.15 39.95 30.37
C ALA A 120 -42.43 41.25 30.01
N ALA A 121 -41.10 41.25 30.07
CA ALA A 121 -40.24 42.34 29.67
C ALA A 121 -38.93 41.80 29.08
N THR A 122 -38.40 42.51 28.08
CA THR A 122 -37.14 42.19 27.42
C THR A 122 -36.14 43.30 27.69
N HIS A 123 -35.18 43.02 28.56
CA HIS A 123 -34.11 43.97 28.91
C HIS A 123 -32.93 43.84 27.95
N SER A 124 -32.05 44.84 27.97
CA SER A 124 -30.80 44.85 27.21
C SER A 124 -29.63 45.17 28.14
N LEU A 125 -28.56 44.37 28.08
CA LEU A 125 -27.32 44.58 28.82
C LEU A 125 -26.15 44.63 27.84
N SER A 126 -25.39 45.71 27.83
CA SER A 126 -24.17 45.85 27.04
C SER A 126 -22.95 45.81 27.96
N ILE A 127 -21.95 44.99 27.64
CA ILE A 127 -20.74 44.78 28.43
C ILE A 127 -19.52 45.05 27.56
N GLY A 128 -18.72 46.06 27.92
CA GLY A 128 -17.46 46.42 27.26
C GLY A 128 -16.21 45.76 27.85
N GLY A 129 -16.33 45.08 28.98
CA GLY A 129 -15.28 44.29 29.65
C GLY A 129 -15.59 42.79 29.73
N ASN A 130 -15.08 42.09 30.73
CA ASN A 130 -15.38 40.65 30.90
C ASN A 130 -16.66 40.45 31.72
N LEU A 131 -17.31 39.29 31.54
CA LEU A 131 -18.26 38.75 32.51
C LEU A 131 -17.57 37.65 33.33
N THR A 132 -17.49 37.84 34.64
CA THR A 132 -17.02 36.82 35.58
C THR A 132 -18.15 36.51 36.56
N ASN A 133 -18.69 35.29 36.49
CA ASN A 133 -19.78 34.86 37.35
C ASN A 133 -19.37 33.70 38.25
N ASN A 134 -19.21 34.00 39.53
CA ASN A 134 -18.99 33.05 40.63
C ASN A 134 -20.23 32.88 41.52
N GLY A 135 -21.33 33.57 41.21
CA GLY A 135 -22.62 33.48 41.88
C GLY A 135 -23.73 33.02 40.93
N THR A 136 -24.82 33.78 40.86
CA THR A 136 -25.95 33.54 39.95
C THR A 136 -26.07 34.69 38.93
N PHE A 137 -25.91 34.38 37.65
CA PHE A 137 -26.22 35.28 36.55
C PHE A 137 -27.29 34.61 35.68
N ASP A 138 -28.54 35.10 35.73
CA ASP A 138 -29.68 34.50 35.03
C ASP A 138 -30.46 35.55 34.23
N MET A 139 -30.15 35.62 32.93
CA MET A 139 -30.77 36.51 31.96
C MET A 139 -31.93 35.86 31.20
N SER A 140 -32.42 34.70 31.67
CA SER A 140 -33.57 33.97 31.12
C SER A 140 -34.31 33.21 32.24
N ARG A 141 -34.58 33.90 33.35
CA ARG A 141 -35.19 33.35 34.55
C ARG A 141 -36.62 32.86 34.23
N GLY A 142 -36.88 31.56 34.35
CA GLY A 142 -38.21 31.01 34.06
C GLY A 142 -38.55 30.84 32.56
N GLY A 143 -37.58 31.00 31.65
CA GLY A 143 -37.75 30.71 30.22
C GLY A 143 -37.92 31.96 29.35
N SER A 144 -38.94 31.96 28.48
CA SER A 144 -39.04 32.88 27.32
C SER A 144 -39.56 34.29 27.62
N THR A 145 -40.02 34.60 28.84
CA THR A 145 -40.72 35.86 29.13
C THR A 145 -39.99 36.80 30.08
N LEU A 146 -39.08 36.31 30.95
CA LEU A 146 -38.28 37.13 31.86
C LEU A 146 -36.83 37.15 31.36
N ILE A 147 -36.59 37.94 30.32
CA ILE A 147 -35.38 37.83 29.48
C ILE A 147 -34.58 39.13 29.43
N CYS A 148 -33.26 38.99 29.34
CA CYS A 148 -32.33 40.06 29.01
C CYS A 148 -31.41 39.61 27.88
N ASN A 149 -31.32 40.40 26.82
CA ASN A 149 -30.39 40.17 25.72
C ASN A 149 -29.05 40.83 26.07
N VAL A 150 -27.94 40.13 25.86
CA VAL A 150 -26.61 40.60 26.26
C VAL A 150 -25.73 40.87 25.05
N THR A 151 -25.17 42.07 24.95
CA THR A 151 -24.23 42.47 23.91
C THR A 151 -22.82 42.58 24.48
N PHE A 152 -21.85 41.98 23.80
CA PHE A 152 -20.43 42.11 24.05
C PHE A 152 -19.81 42.96 22.94
N ASN A 153 -19.26 44.13 23.30
CA ASN A 153 -18.92 45.17 22.34
C ASN A 153 -17.49 45.72 22.46
N LYS A 154 -16.58 45.01 23.16
CA LYS A 154 -15.18 45.44 23.25
C LYS A 154 -14.49 45.29 21.91
N ASN A 155 -13.75 46.31 21.48
CA ASN A 155 -12.78 46.15 20.41
C ASN A 155 -11.52 45.43 20.96
N GLY A 156 -11.62 44.13 21.13
CA GLY A 156 -10.61 43.27 21.74
C GLY A 156 -11.23 42.06 22.41
N ASN A 157 -10.41 41.14 22.91
CA ASN A 157 -10.91 39.90 23.53
C ASN A 157 -11.73 40.16 24.81
N GLN A 158 -12.82 39.39 24.95
CA GLN A 158 -13.71 39.35 26.12
C GLN A 158 -13.95 37.89 26.55
N THR A 159 -14.26 37.70 27.83
CA THR A 159 -14.58 36.37 28.37
C THR A 159 -15.93 36.35 29.08
N ILE A 160 -16.60 35.19 29.00
CA ILE A 160 -17.65 34.74 29.91
C ILE A 160 -17.05 33.59 30.73
N SER A 161 -16.80 33.85 32.01
CA SER A 161 -16.00 32.97 32.88
C SER A 161 -16.60 32.85 34.27
N GLY A 162 -16.00 32.01 35.11
CA GLY A 162 -16.37 31.82 36.51
C GLY A 162 -17.04 30.47 36.79
N THR A 163 -17.18 30.18 38.08
CA THR A 163 -17.62 28.87 38.60
C THR A 163 -19.02 28.91 39.23
N GLY A 164 -19.78 29.98 39.01
CA GLY A 164 -21.10 30.20 39.60
C GLY A 164 -22.09 29.09 39.27
N SER A 165 -23.09 28.89 40.12
CA SER A 165 -24.08 27.82 40.00
C SER A 165 -24.96 27.96 38.75
N THR A 166 -25.12 29.17 38.23
CA THR A 166 -25.90 29.44 37.02
C THR A 166 -25.27 30.59 36.25
N THR A 167 -24.87 30.34 35.00
CA THR A 167 -24.53 31.36 34.01
C THR A 167 -25.47 31.18 32.82
N ARG A 168 -26.64 31.82 32.85
CA ARG A 168 -27.69 31.65 31.84
C ARG A 168 -27.91 32.92 31.04
N PHE A 169 -27.97 32.76 29.72
CA PHE A 169 -28.28 33.82 28.77
C PHE A 169 -29.59 33.54 28.03
N ASN A 170 -30.27 34.59 27.56
CA ASN A 170 -31.30 34.47 26.52
C ASN A 170 -30.67 34.55 25.12
N LEU A 171 -30.26 35.76 24.71
CA LEU A 171 -29.49 36.00 23.48
C LEU A 171 -28.15 36.64 23.80
N ILE A 172 -27.15 36.31 22.98
CA ILE A 172 -25.82 36.91 22.96
C ILE A 172 -25.60 37.57 21.60
N THR A 173 -25.16 38.83 21.62
CA THR A 173 -24.73 39.60 20.45
C THR A 173 -23.25 39.97 20.56
N LEU A 174 -22.48 39.72 19.50
CA LEU A 174 -21.08 40.09 19.37
C LEU A 174 -20.99 41.29 18.41
N ASN A 175 -20.56 42.44 18.94
CA ASN A 175 -20.25 43.64 18.17
C ASN A 175 -18.85 44.15 18.54
N MET A 176 -17.85 43.28 18.39
CA MET A 176 -16.52 43.45 18.95
C MET A 176 -15.57 44.14 17.96
N GLY A 177 -15.78 45.43 17.70
CA GLY A 177 -14.91 46.21 16.80
C GLY A 177 -15.12 45.89 15.32
N SER A 178 -14.03 45.71 14.56
CA SER A 178 -14.07 45.48 13.09
C SER A 178 -13.21 44.30 12.63
N SER A 179 -12.67 43.50 13.54
CA SER A 179 -11.85 42.32 13.23
C SER A 179 -12.48 41.05 13.79
N ARG A 180 -12.36 39.95 13.04
CA ARG A 180 -12.72 38.61 13.49
C ARG A 180 -11.74 38.05 14.54
N ASP A 181 -10.57 38.66 14.72
CA ASP A 181 -9.57 38.23 15.71
C ASP A 181 -10.02 38.51 17.15
N ASN A 182 -10.90 39.50 17.33
CA ASN A 182 -11.50 39.80 18.62
C ASN A 182 -12.42 38.65 19.02
N THR A 183 -12.11 37.98 20.13
CA THR A 183 -12.81 36.76 20.55
C THR A 183 -13.66 36.99 21.80
N LEU A 184 -14.92 36.57 21.77
CA LEU A 184 -15.73 36.31 22.97
C LEU A 184 -15.57 34.83 23.34
N GLN A 185 -14.77 34.57 24.37
CA GLN A 185 -14.53 33.22 24.85
C GLN A 185 -15.51 32.84 25.96
N ILE A 186 -16.30 31.79 25.74
CA ILE A 186 -17.20 31.21 26.74
C ILE A 186 -16.51 30.00 27.38
N SER A 187 -16.21 30.14 28.67
CA SER A 187 -15.55 29.11 29.47
C SER A 187 -16.12 28.95 30.89
N SER A 188 -17.25 29.59 31.21
CA SER A 188 -17.94 29.40 32.49
C SER A 188 -18.40 27.96 32.69
N SER A 189 -18.28 27.42 33.91
CA SER A 189 -18.54 26.00 34.20
C SER A 189 -20.01 25.59 34.02
N ASN A 190 -20.95 26.50 34.33
CA ASN A 190 -22.39 26.24 34.29
C ASN A 190 -23.10 27.16 33.27
N PHE A 191 -22.58 27.16 32.03
CA PHE A 191 -23.20 27.88 30.92
C PHE A 191 -24.49 27.18 30.47
N SER A 192 -25.59 27.93 30.35
CA SER A 192 -26.86 27.40 29.83
C SER A 192 -27.61 28.44 29.00
N VAL A 193 -28.44 27.97 28.08
CA VAL A 193 -29.16 28.77 27.08
C VAL A 193 -30.50 28.12 26.72
N PRO A 194 -31.46 28.85 26.10
CA PRO A 194 -32.70 28.28 25.59
C PRO A 194 -32.47 27.14 24.59
N SER A 195 -33.40 26.20 24.52
CA SER A 195 -33.37 25.12 23.51
C SER A 195 -33.52 25.63 22.07
N THR A 196 -34.08 26.82 21.92
CA THR A 196 -34.30 27.50 20.65
C THR A 196 -33.04 28.14 20.05
N GLY A 197 -31.95 28.23 20.81
CA GLY A 197 -30.69 28.89 20.42
C GLY A 197 -30.48 30.23 21.12
N PHE A 198 -29.24 30.74 21.06
CA PHE A 198 -28.82 31.95 21.78
C PHE A 198 -28.05 32.96 20.93
N ILE A 199 -27.68 32.59 19.70
CA ILE A 199 -27.11 33.51 18.72
C ILE A 199 -28.16 33.76 17.65
N ASP A 200 -28.66 34.98 17.59
CA ASP A 200 -29.58 35.35 16.52
C ASP A 200 -28.86 35.34 15.16
N THR A 201 -29.50 34.74 14.18
CA THR A 201 -28.98 34.52 12.81
C THR A 201 -28.74 35.81 12.02
N SER A 202 -29.41 36.90 12.39
CA SER A 202 -29.33 38.20 11.71
C SER A 202 -28.53 39.25 12.49
N THR A 203 -28.51 39.14 13.82
CA THR A 203 -27.94 40.17 14.70
C THR A 203 -26.90 39.65 15.68
N GLY A 204 -26.74 38.33 15.82
CA GLY A 204 -25.94 37.71 16.87
C GLY A 204 -24.42 37.80 16.68
N ILE A 205 -23.90 37.63 15.46
CA ILE A 205 -22.47 37.86 15.15
C ILE A 205 -22.38 39.01 14.15
N GLN A 206 -22.06 40.21 14.63
CA GLN A 206 -21.82 41.38 13.80
C GLN A 206 -20.33 41.58 13.55
N ASN A 207 -19.52 41.50 14.61
CA ASN A 207 -18.06 41.59 14.58
C ASN A 207 -17.47 40.74 15.71
N GLY A 208 -16.31 40.11 15.46
CA GLY A 208 -15.63 39.22 16.39
C GLY A 208 -16.01 37.75 16.27
N THR A 209 -15.25 36.89 16.95
CA THR A 209 -15.40 35.44 16.96
C THR A 209 -16.03 34.95 18.26
N LEU A 210 -17.14 34.21 18.14
CA LEU A 210 -17.69 33.44 19.26
C LEU A 210 -16.86 32.16 19.43
N ARG A 211 -16.19 32.01 20.57
CA ARG A 211 -15.41 30.80 20.90
C ARG A 211 -16.04 30.06 22.08
N LEU A 212 -16.42 28.81 21.87
CA LEU A 212 -16.92 27.92 22.93
C LEU A 212 -15.77 26.99 23.34
N SER A 213 -15.08 27.26 24.46
CA SER A 213 -13.83 26.56 24.83
C SER A 213 -13.76 26.04 26.27
N GLY A 214 -14.89 26.03 27.00
CA GLY A 214 -14.97 25.48 28.35
C GLY A 214 -15.11 23.97 28.38
N SER A 215 -15.52 23.44 29.54
CA SER A 215 -15.87 22.02 29.73
C SER A 215 -17.37 21.82 30.01
N PHE A 216 -18.19 22.87 29.88
CA PHE A 216 -19.63 22.79 30.09
C PHE A 216 -20.28 21.91 29.02
N SER A 217 -21.32 21.18 29.42
CA SER A 217 -22.14 20.40 28.48
C SER A 217 -23.16 21.30 27.80
N LEU A 218 -23.27 21.22 26.48
CA LEU A 218 -24.27 21.95 25.71
C LEU A 218 -24.81 21.08 24.58
N SER A 219 -26.06 20.64 24.73
CA SER A 219 -26.82 19.94 23.69
C SER A 219 -27.78 20.87 22.94
N ASN A 220 -28.04 22.07 23.46
CA ASN A 220 -28.96 23.03 22.85
C ASN A 220 -28.41 23.62 21.55
N ARG A 221 -29.29 24.25 20.77
CA ARG A 221 -28.90 24.96 19.53
C ARG A 221 -27.97 26.13 19.86
N VAL A 222 -27.05 26.42 18.92
CA VAL A 222 -26.28 27.67 18.96
C VAL A 222 -27.09 28.80 18.33
N PHE A 223 -27.59 28.59 17.11
CA PHE A 223 -28.25 29.62 16.32
C PHE A 223 -29.78 29.59 16.46
N THR A 224 -30.41 30.76 16.34
CA THR A 224 -31.86 30.98 16.35
C THR A 224 -32.30 32.05 15.36
N GLY A 225 -33.57 32.04 14.96
CA GLY A 225 -34.12 32.98 13.97
C GLY A 225 -34.30 32.38 12.57
N SER A 226 -34.13 33.20 11.54
CA SER A 226 -34.46 32.89 10.14
C SER A 226 -33.26 32.47 9.29
N SER A 227 -33.53 31.76 8.18
CA SER A 227 -32.49 31.27 7.26
C SER A 227 -32.26 32.22 6.08
N PRO A 228 -31.00 32.49 5.69
CA PRO A 228 -29.76 31.89 6.20
C PRO A 228 -29.14 32.60 7.43
N ALA A 229 -28.42 31.83 8.27
CA ALA A 229 -27.56 32.37 9.32
C ALA A 229 -26.31 33.01 8.71
N VAL A 230 -25.96 34.25 9.05
CA VAL A 230 -24.80 34.93 8.45
C VAL A 230 -23.64 35.00 9.45
N ILE A 231 -22.47 34.49 9.04
CA ILE A 231 -21.18 34.79 9.69
C ILE A 231 -20.47 35.83 8.80
N PRO A 232 -20.43 37.12 9.20
CA PRO A 232 -19.92 38.20 8.37
C PRO A 232 -18.39 38.14 8.22
N ALA A 233 -17.83 38.90 7.28
CA ALA A 233 -16.38 38.93 7.01
C ALA A 233 -15.54 39.37 8.22
N THR A 234 -16.12 40.11 9.16
CA THR A 234 -15.50 40.54 10.41
C THR A 234 -15.86 39.64 11.59
N GLY A 235 -16.58 38.54 11.34
CA GLY A 235 -17.06 37.61 12.36
C GLY A 235 -16.49 36.20 12.25
N GLY A 236 -16.66 35.42 13.31
CA GLY A 236 -16.27 34.01 13.32
C GLY A 236 -17.04 33.16 14.31
N PHE A 237 -17.02 31.85 14.08
CA PHE A 237 -17.49 30.84 15.02
C PHE A 237 -16.40 29.81 15.25
N TRP A 238 -16.02 29.59 16.51
CA TRP A 238 -15.00 28.63 16.92
C TRP A 238 -15.56 27.66 17.97
N LEU A 239 -15.72 26.39 17.58
CA LEU A 239 -16.06 25.31 18.49
C LEU A 239 -14.79 24.62 19.01
N ASP A 240 -14.54 24.73 20.31
CA ASP A 240 -13.33 24.26 21.01
C ASP A 240 -13.67 23.57 22.34
N ASN A 241 -14.85 22.95 22.41
CA ASN A 241 -15.34 22.26 23.61
C ASN A 241 -15.90 20.90 23.19
N ALA A 242 -15.26 19.82 23.68
CA ALA A 242 -15.62 18.43 23.37
C ALA A 242 -17.01 18.03 23.87
N ASN A 243 -17.56 18.72 24.87
CA ASN A 243 -18.84 18.41 25.49
C ASN A 243 -20.03 19.15 24.82
N VAL A 244 -19.77 19.91 23.76
CA VAL A 244 -20.81 20.48 22.92
C VAL A 244 -21.22 19.43 21.88
N THR A 245 -22.44 18.95 21.99
CA THR A 245 -23.07 18.01 21.05
C THR A 245 -24.21 18.67 20.26
N GLY A 246 -24.12 19.99 20.11
CA GLY A 246 -25.22 20.89 19.75
C GLY A 246 -26.17 20.35 18.68
N VAL A 247 -27.47 20.40 18.98
CA VAL A 247 -28.53 20.08 18.03
C VAL A 247 -28.51 21.10 16.89
N ALA A 248 -28.65 20.61 15.64
CA ALA A 248 -28.69 21.48 14.48
C ALA A 248 -29.89 22.46 14.53
N TRP A 249 -29.64 23.68 14.05
CA TRP A 249 -30.69 24.58 13.64
C TRP A 249 -31.15 24.26 12.20
N ASN A 250 -32.45 24.36 11.96
CA ASN A 250 -33.08 24.06 10.68
C ASN A 250 -32.93 25.25 9.71
N GLY A 251 -31.77 25.38 9.08
CA GLY A 251 -31.51 26.42 8.10
C GLY A 251 -30.12 26.32 7.48
N SER A 252 -29.89 27.13 6.44
CA SER A 252 -28.57 27.25 5.78
C SER A 252 -27.72 28.33 6.44
N TYR A 253 -26.41 28.23 6.29
CA TYR A 253 -25.41 29.16 6.81
C TYR A 253 -24.70 29.85 5.66
N GLN A 254 -24.44 31.15 5.78
CA GLN A 254 -23.63 31.95 4.87
C GLN A 254 -22.35 32.37 5.58
N LEU A 255 -21.22 31.89 5.10
CA LEU A 255 -19.90 32.13 5.68
C LEU A 255 -19.12 33.12 4.82
N SER A 256 -18.96 34.34 5.29
CA SER A 256 -17.98 35.32 4.76
C SER A 256 -16.77 35.45 5.69
N GLY A 257 -16.97 35.12 6.96
CA GLY A 257 -15.96 35.15 8.02
C GLY A 257 -15.20 33.84 8.19
N GLN A 258 -15.04 33.42 9.44
CA GLN A 258 -14.35 32.19 9.81
C GLN A 258 -15.28 31.15 10.45
N LEU A 259 -15.10 29.88 10.07
CA LEU A 259 -15.56 28.72 10.81
C LEU A 259 -14.34 27.92 11.28
N ARG A 260 -14.20 27.70 12.59
CA ARG A 260 -13.14 26.87 13.18
C ARG A 260 -13.71 25.79 14.09
N VAL A 261 -13.27 24.56 13.94
CA VAL A 261 -13.68 23.44 14.81
C VAL A 261 -12.43 22.69 15.26
N SER A 262 -12.17 22.75 16.56
CA SER A 262 -11.05 22.09 17.23
C SER A 262 -11.52 20.92 18.10
N ALA A 263 -12.76 20.95 18.60
CA ALA A 263 -13.38 19.86 19.36
C ALA A 263 -14.92 19.91 19.25
N GLY A 264 -15.61 18.87 19.77
CA GLY A 264 -17.07 18.82 19.85
C GLY A 264 -17.77 18.38 18.56
N THR A 265 -19.10 18.51 18.53
CA THR A 265 -19.95 18.22 17.37
C THR A 265 -20.71 19.46 16.93
N LEU A 266 -20.51 19.86 15.67
CA LEU A 266 -21.25 20.92 15.00
C LEU A 266 -22.16 20.33 13.93
N ASN A 267 -23.47 20.37 14.17
CA ASN A 267 -24.47 19.95 13.19
C ASN A 267 -25.06 21.17 12.48
N LEU A 268 -24.99 21.20 11.15
CA LEU A 268 -25.45 22.29 10.29
C LEU A 268 -26.63 21.79 9.43
N GLY A 269 -27.84 22.18 9.83
CA GLY A 269 -29.07 21.80 9.14
C GLY A 269 -29.70 20.52 9.64
N THR A 270 -31.02 20.40 9.47
CA THR A 270 -31.80 19.19 9.80
C THR A 270 -32.63 18.66 8.63
N THR A 271 -32.73 19.45 7.55
CA THR A 271 -33.53 19.13 6.38
C THR A 271 -32.68 19.21 5.12
N ASP A 272 -33.19 18.65 4.02
CA ASP A 272 -32.55 18.71 2.71
C ASP A 272 -32.14 20.14 2.35
N ASP A 273 -31.01 20.25 1.64
CA ASP A 273 -30.44 21.51 1.18
C ASP A 273 -30.04 22.54 2.27
N ASN A 274 -30.18 22.20 3.55
CA ASN A 274 -29.61 23.02 4.62
C ASN A 274 -28.08 22.93 4.55
N SER A 275 -27.46 24.01 4.09
CA SER A 275 -26.08 23.98 3.59
C SER A 275 -25.20 24.99 4.32
N LEU A 276 -23.90 24.71 4.36
CA LEU A 276 -22.88 25.73 4.64
C LEU A 276 -22.43 26.33 3.31
N ARG A 277 -22.80 27.58 3.08
CA ARG A 277 -22.53 28.32 1.86
C ARG A 277 -21.44 29.34 2.09
N TYR A 278 -20.27 29.15 1.51
CA TYR A 278 -19.17 30.09 1.68
C TYR A 278 -19.17 31.18 0.60
N ARG A 279 -18.65 32.34 0.99
CA ARG A 279 -18.41 33.52 0.14
C ARG A 279 -16.91 33.82 0.08
N THR A 280 -16.56 34.72 -0.84
CA THR A 280 -15.18 35.19 -1.05
C THR A 280 -14.46 35.49 0.27
N ASP A 281 -13.21 35.01 0.36
CA ASP A 281 -12.28 35.19 1.48
C ASP A 281 -12.73 34.59 2.82
N SER A 282 -13.71 33.70 2.79
CA SER A 282 -14.06 32.86 3.94
C SER A 282 -12.92 31.91 4.31
N VAL A 283 -12.88 31.53 5.60
CA VAL A 283 -11.89 30.58 6.12
C VAL A 283 -12.61 29.45 6.86
N ILE A 284 -12.29 28.21 6.52
CA ILE A 284 -12.79 27.00 7.17
C ILE A 284 -11.59 26.24 7.72
N THR A 285 -11.58 25.97 9.02
CA THR A 285 -10.47 25.28 9.71
C THR A 285 -10.99 24.15 10.59
N LEU A 286 -10.57 22.92 10.29
CA LEU A 286 -10.91 21.72 11.05
C LEU A 286 -9.65 21.08 11.62
N GLU A 287 -9.48 21.18 12.93
CA GLU A 287 -8.33 20.63 13.67
C GLU A 287 -8.73 19.40 14.49
N GLY A 288 -10.03 19.23 14.75
CA GLY A 288 -10.61 18.13 15.51
C GLY A 288 -12.13 18.14 15.42
N GLY A 289 -12.79 17.42 16.33
CA GLY A 289 -14.25 17.38 16.40
C GLY A 289 -14.94 16.77 15.17
N THR A 290 -16.24 16.98 15.09
CA THR A 290 -17.11 16.50 14.00
C THR A 290 -17.98 17.63 13.47
N VAL A 291 -18.09 17.72 12.14
CA VAL A 291 -18.98 18.65 11.44
C VAL A 291 -19.91 17.82 10.56
N SER A 292 -21.22 17.96 10.74
CA SER A 292 -22.23 17.29 9.91
C SER A 292 -23.07 18.33 9.18
N ILE A 293 -23.26 18.17 7.87
CA ILE A 293 -24.00 19.12 7.03
C ILE A 293 -25.10 18.36 6.30
N ALA A 294 -26.36 18.72 6.54
CA ALA A 294 -27.52 18.05 5.96
C ALA A 294 -27.53 18.10 4.42
N GLY A 295 -27.23 19.27 3.86
CA GLY A 295 -27.03 19.51 2.43
C GLY A 295 -25.55 19.51 2.07
N ARG A 296 -25.00 20.67 1.72
CA ARG A 296 -23.67 20.80 1.12
C ARG A 296 -22.76 21.80 1.85
N LEU A 297 -21.46 21.60 1.73
CA LEU A 297 -20.46 22.66 1.84
C LEU A 297 -20.15 23.15 0.43
N ALA A 298 -20.61 24.35 0.06
CA ALA A 298 -20.42 24.86 -1.29
C ALA A 298 -20.38 26.38 -1.39
N ARG A 299 -20.00 26.88 -2.57
CA ARG A 299 -20.11 28.31 -2.92
C ARG A 299 -21.56 28.78 -2.80
N ASP A 300 -21.76 29.96 -2.24
CA ASP A 300 -23.08 30.60 -2.20
C ASP A 300 -23.66 30.73 -3.61
N THR A 301 -24.97 30.48 -3.74
CA THR A 301 -25.65 30.29 -5.04
C THR A 301 -25.61 31.51 -5.95
N ASN A 302 -25.26 32.67 -5.39
CA ASN A 302 -25.22 33.95 -6.09
C ASN A 302 -23.93 34.19 -6.87
N SER A 303 -22.89 33.36 -6.71
CA SER A 303 -21.68 33.47 -7.53
C SER A 303 -20.87 32.17 -7.60
N ASN A 304 -20.41 31.84 -8.80
CA ASN A 304 -19.45 30.75 -9.04
C ASN A 304 -18.00 31.16 -8.66
N SER A 305 -17.72 32.44 -8.43
CA SER A 305 -16.39 32.99 -8.14
C SER A 305 -16.07 33.12 -6.64
N ASN A 306 -17.01 32.78 -5.76
CA ASN A 306 -16.76 32.81 -4.31
C ASN A 306 -15.58 31.88 -3.96
N THR A 307 -14.51 32.43 -3.40
CA THR A 307 -13.32 31.71 -2.97
C THR A 307 -13.36 31.36 -1.48
N THR A 308 -12.61 30.35 -1.07
CA THR A 308 -12.41 30.02 0.35
C THR A 308 -11.02 29.46 0.63
N THR A 309 -10.58 29.57 1.88
CA THR A 309 -9.41 28.85 2.41
C THR A 309 -9.89 27.69 3.27
N TYR A 310 -9.63 26.46 2.82
CA TYR A 310 -9.96 25.24 3.55
C TYR A 310 -8.71 24.60 4.14
N ASN A 311 -8.68 24.46 5.48
CA ASN A 311 -7.59 23.83 6.22
C ASN A 311 -8.12 22.69 7.07
N GLN A 312 -7.58 21.48 6.92
CA GLN A 312 -7.94 20.34 7.76
C GLN A 312 -6.70 19.57 8.24
N SER A 313 -6.47 19.55 9.56
CA SER A 313 -5.41 18.78 10.20
C SER A 313 -5.93 17.60 11.02
N GLY A 314 -7.24 17.57 11.31
CA GLY A 314 -7.90 16.50 12.05
C GLY A 314 -9.42 16.53 11.87
N GLY A 315 -10.13 15.88 12.79
CA GLY A 315 -11.59 15.86 12.80
C GLY A 315 -12.24 15.15 11.61
N THR A 316 -13.57 15.18 11.56
CA THR A 316 -14.37 14.64 10.45
C THR A 316 -15.39 15.66 9.99
N ILE A 317 -15.47 15.92 8.69
CA ILE A 317 -16.59 16.61 8.06
C ILE A 317 -17.41 15.63 7.23
N THR A 318 -18.71 15.58 7.44
CA THR A 318 -19.67 14.78 6.68
C THR A 318 -20.66 15.70 5.99
N VAL A 319 -20.77 15.59 4.66
CA VAL A 319 -21.75 16.32 3.86
C VAL A 319 -22.81 15.40 3.29
N VAL A 320 -23.94 15.99 2.91
CA VAL A 320 -25.12 15.32 2.35
C VAL A 320 -25.68 14.29 3.31
N THR A 321 -25.78 14.64 4.61
CA THR A 321 -26.31 13.72 5.62
C THR A 321 -27.82 13.53 5.52
N SER A 322 -28.53 14.43 4.85
CA SER A 322 -29.93 14.29 4.44
C SER A 322 -30.01 14.13 2.92
N ALA A 323 -30.14 15.24 2.17
CA ALA A 323 -30.01 15.29 0.72
C ALA A 323 -29.61 16.70 0.23
N SER A 324 -29.19 16.80 -1.03
CA SER A 324 -28.98 18.07 -1.72
C SER A 324 -29.58 17.99 -3.12
N THR A 325 -30.58 18.82 -3.40
CA THR A 325 -31.27 18.88 -4.71
C THR A 325 -30.55 19.78 -5.72
N ALA A 326 -29.46 20.44 -5.33
CA ALA A 326 -28.71 21.33 -6.20
C ALA A 326 -28.18 20.62 -7.46
N THR A 327 -28.52 21.15 -8.63
CA THR A 327 -28.12 20.58 -9.93
C THR A 327 -26.76 21.03 -10.43
N THR A 328 -26.14 22.03 -9.77
CA THR A 328 -24.90 22.70 -10.22
C THR A 328 -23.86 22.86 -9.12
N ARG A 329 -24.04 22.17 -7.99
CA ARG A 329 -23.15 22.25 -6.82
C ARG A 329 -22.88 20.87 -6.26
N ALA A 330 -21.62 20.62 -5.93
CA ALA A 330 -21.22 19.40 -5.24
C ALA A 330 -21.70 19.40 -3.78
N GLY A 331 -21.71 18.22 -3.16
CA GLY A 331 -21.92 18.07 -1.72
C GLY A 331 -20.76 18.67 -0.92
N PHE A 332 -19.54 18.47 -1.40
CA PHE A 332 -18.32 19.14 -0.96
C PHE A 332 -17.71 19.87 -2.16
N ASP A 333 -17.80 21.19 -2.20
CA ASP A 333 -17.37 22.04 -3.32
C ASP A 333 -16.34 23.05 -2.84
N ILE A 334 -15.06 22.85 -3.19
CA ILE A 334 -13.98 23.87 -3.13
C ILE A 334 -13.57 24.17 -4.57
N GLY A 335 -14.56 24.55 -5.38
CA GLY A 335 -14.48 24.54 -6.83
C GLY A 335 -14.18 25.88 -7.51
N ALA A 336 -14.10 27.00 -6.77
CA ALA A 336 -13.70 28.29 -7.35
C ALA A 336 -12.19 28.39 -7.51
N SER A 337 -11.74 28.79 -8.70
CA SER A 337 -10.37 29.23 -8.94
C SER A 337 -10.02 30.39 -8.00
N GLY A 338 -8.85 30.32 -7.35
CA GLY A 338 -8.45 31.24 -6.29
C GLY A 338 -8.66 30.71 -4.87
N SER A 339 -9.41 29.62 -4.69
CA SER A 339 -9.50 28.93 -3.39
C SER A 339 -8.20 28.21 -3.04
N SER A 340 -7.99 27.93 -1.76
CA SER A 340 -6.91 27.06 -1.25
C SER A 340 -7.48 25.82 -0.52
N PHE A 341 -6.80 24.69 -0.67
CA PHE A 341 -7.16 23.42 -0.06
C PHE A 341 -5.94 22.74 0.58
N THR A 342 -5.90 22.73 1.92
CA THR A 342 -4.84 22.09 2.70
C THR A 342 -5.42 20.97 3.55
N MET A 343 -4.87 19.76 3.44
CA MET A 343 -5.30 18.60 4.24
C MET A 343 -4.09 17.78 4.71
N SER A 344 -3.86 17.75 6.01
CA SER A 344 -2.78 16.97 6.64
C SER A 344 -3.29 15.82 7.51
N GLY A 345 -4.60 15.73 7.76
CA GLY A 345 -5.22 14.70 8.58
C GLY A 345 -6.76 14.77 8.54
N GLY A 346 -7.43 13.94 9.33
CA GLY A 346 -8.89 13.89 9.42
C GLY A 346 -9.58 13.22 8.23
N ASN A 347 -10.92 13.27 8.22
CA ASN A 347 -11.77 12.67 7.20
C ASN A 347 -12.68 13.70 6.54
N ILE A 348 -12.84 13.60 5.22
CA ILE A 348 -13.93 14.22 4.46
C ILE A 348 -14.84 13.08 3.99
N VAL A 349 -16.08 13.07 4.45
CA VAL A 349 -17.07 12.03 4.16
C VAL A 349 -18.16 12.60 3.26
N ILE A 350 -18.35 11.99 2.09
CA ILE A 350 -19.52 12.24 1.25
C ILE A 350 -20.51 11.13 1.55
N GLN A 351 -21.55 11.40 2.35
CA GLN A 351 -22.46 10.35 2.82
C GLN A 351 -23.39 9.87 1.71
N ASN A 352 -24.00 10.79 0.98
CA ASN A 352 -24.93 10.52 -0.10
C ASN A 352 -24.56 11.34 -1.33
N ALA A 353 -25.00 10.88 -2.50
CA ALA A 353 -24.92 11.62 -3.74
C ALA A 353 -25.90 12.80 -3.72
N THR A 354 -25.52 13.88 -4.38
CA THR A 354 -26.40 15.01 -4.66
C THR A 354 -27.23 14.75 -5.92
N SER A 355 -28.34 15.48 -6.10
CA SER A 355 -29.09 15.50 -7.36
C SER A 355 -28.38 16.29 -8.48
N ASN A 356 -27.09 16.59 -8.32
CA ASN A 356 -26.30 17.26 -9.35
C ASN A 356 -26.35 16.43 -10.65
N THR A 357 -26.80 17.01 -11.75
CA THR A 357 -26.90 16.32 -13.05
C THR A 357 -25.87 16.84 -14.05
N ASP A 358 -25.06 17.84 -13.66
CA ASP A 358 -23.96 18.30 -14.49
C ASP A 358 -22.98 17.13 -14.69
N ALA A 359 -22.77 16.74 -15.94
CA ALA A 359 -21.78 15.72 -16.31
C ALA A 359 -20.37 16.09 -15.81
N ASN A 360 -20.15 17.38 -15.55
CA ASN A 360 -18.94 17.94 -14.98
C ASN A 360 -19.06 18.31 -13.49
N GLY A 361 -20.19 18.04 -12.83
CA GLY A 361 -20.45 18.35 -11.43
C GLY A 361 -20.31 17.11 -10.54
N GLY A 362 -19.17 17.00 -9.83
CA GLY A 362 -18.96 15.95 -8.84
C GLY A 362 -19.81 16.15 -7.58
N ASP A 363 -19.90 15.12 -6.74
CA ASP A 363 -20.41 15.20 -5.36
C ASP A 363 -19.28 15.59 -4.39
N TYR A 364 -18.05 15.23 -4.72
CA TYR A 364 -16.81 15.85 -4.25
C TYR A 364 -16.18 16.64 -5.41
N PHE A 365 -16.07 17.96 -5.26
CA PHE A 365 -15.45 18.86 -6.23
C PHE A 365 -14.37 19.74 -5.60
N VAL A 366 -13.10 19.52 -5.94
CA VAL A 366 -11.99 20.37 -5.51
C VAL A 366 -11.18 20.84 -6.72
N ALA A 367 -11.24 22.15 -6.98
CA ALA A 367 -10.50 22.83 -8.04
C ALA A 367 -9.73 24.06 -7.52
N ALA A 368 -9.36 24.03 -6.24
CA ALA A 368 -8.52 25.03 -5.60
C ALA A 368 -7.21 25.22 -6.38
N SER A 369 -6.79 26.48 -6.55
CA SER A 369 -5.56 26.82 -7.26
C SER A 369 -4.30 26.56 -6.41
N THR A 370 -4.44 26.58 -5.09
CA THR A 370 -3.36 26.20 -4.15
C THR A 370 -3.78 24.94 -3.41
N THR A 371 -2.99 23.87 -3.52
CA THR A 371 -3.28 22.60 -2.86
C THR A 371 -2.06 22.10 -2.09
N ASN A 372 -2.27 21.62 -0.86
CA ASN A 372 -1.22 20.97 -0.07
C ASN A 372 -1.83 19.80 0.73
N VAL A 373 -1.62 18.58 0.23
CA VAL A 373 -2.22 17.37 0.81
C VAL A 373 -1.11 16.43 1.27
N THR A 374 -1.00 16.26 2.58
CA THR A 374 0.04 15.44 3.23
C THR A 374 -0.53 14.32 4.11
N GLY A 375 -1.86 14.27 4.29
CA GLY A 375 -2.54 13.26 5.09
C GLY A 375 -4.06 13.34 4.96
N GLY A 376 -4.75 12.48 5.71
CA GLY A 376 -6.22 12.43 5.76
C GLY A 376 -6.87 11.46 4.76
N THR A 377 -8.20 11.38 4.80
CA THR A 377 -8.96 10.43 3.98
C THR A 377 -10.16 11.11 3.33
N LEU A 378 -10.30 10.94 2.01
CA LEU A 378 -11.58 11.08 1.33
C LEU A 378 -12.34 9.76 1.46
N GLN A 379 -13.50 9.79 2.11
CA GLN A 379 -14.37 8.64 2.28
C GLN A 379 -15.67 8.82 1.50
N VAL A 380 -15.94 7.87 0.61
CA VAL A 380 -17.20 7.77 -0.12
C VAL A 380 -18.12 6.82 0.65
N GLY A 381 -19.23 7.37 1.12
CA GLY A 381 -20.20 6.69 1.96
C GLY A 381 -19.76 6.50 3.42
N ASN A 382 -20.70 6.09 4.26
CA ASN A 382 -20.53 5.71 5.66
C ASN A 382 -21.69 4.79 6.09
N SER A 383 -21.83 4.52 7.39
CA SER A 383 -22.91 3.68 7.94
C SER A 383 -24.34 4.19 7.71
N SER A 384 -24.50 5.45 7.31
CA SER A 384 -25.77 6.13 7.07
C SER A 384 -26.01 6.43 5.59
N THR A 385 -25.18 5.91 4.69
CA THR A 385 -25.36 6.01 3.25
C THR A 385 -26.63 5.29 2.81
N LEU A 386 -27.42 5.95 1.98
CA LEU A 386 -28.64 5.39 1.39
C LEU A 386 -28.29 4.33 0.32
N SER A 387 -29.27 3.51 -0.09
CA SER A 387 -29.08 2.54 -1.18
C SER A 387 -28.98 3.22 -2.55
N GLY A 388 -28.24 2.60 -3.47
CA GLY A 388 -28.14 3.02 -4.87
C GLY A 388 -27.33 4.30 -5.11
N GLN A 389 -26.46 4.68 -4.17
CA GLN A 389 -25.72 5.94 -4.26
C GLN A 389 -24.54 5.82 -5.22
N THR A 390 -24.55 6.62 -6.29
CA THR A 390 -23.35 6.88 -7.12
C THR A 390 -22.80 8.23 -6.76
N ILE A 391 -21.71 8.24 -6.00
CA ILE A 391 -21.04 9.43 -5.48
C ILE A 391 -19.85 9.74 -6.39
N ARG A 392 -19.91 10.91 -7.04
CA ARG A 392 -18.97 11.30 -8.08
C ARG A 392 -17.82 12.13 -7.54
N ILE A 393 -16.62 11.86 -8.01
CA ILE A 393 -15.39 12.54 -7.62
C ILE A 393 -14.86 13.34 -8.81
N LYS A 394 -14.65 14.63 -8.60
CA LYS A 394 -13.98 15.54 -9.52
C LYS A 394 -12.94 16.35 -8.75
N SER A 395 -11.67 16.08 -8.96
CA SER A 395 -10.62 16.78 -8.22
C SER A 395 -9.40 17.00 -9.10
N SER A 396 -8.91 18.24 -9.16
CA SER A 396 -7.55 18.53 -9.62
C SER A 396 -6.55 18.47 -8.47
N ALA A 397 -7.01 18.58 -7.22
CA ALA A 397 -6.20 18.35 -6.04
C ALA A 397 -6.00 16.84 -5.83
N PRO A 398 -4.80 16.38 -5.41
CA PRO A 398 -4.64 15.00 -4.96
C PRO A 398 -5.49 14.75 -3.71
N VAL A 399 -5.92 13.51 -3.52
CA VAL A 399 -6.37 13.01 -2.22
C VAL A 399 -5.23 12.25 -1.56
N TYR A 400 -5.19 12.19 -0.23
CA TYR A 400 -4.20 11.36 0.44
C TYR A 400 -4.65 9.90 0.42
N ASN A 401 -5.58 9.49 1.29
CA ASN A 401 -6.23 8.18 1.16
C ASN A 401 -7.59 8.29 0.47
N LEU A 402 -8.00 7.23 -0.22
CA LEU A 402 -9.35 7.04 -0.75
C LEU A 402 -9.97 5.78 -0.13
N THR A 403 -11.13 5.92 0.49
CA THR A 403 -11.93 4.77 0.97
C THR A 403 -13.32 4.80 0.35
N VAL A 404 -13.77 3.66 -0.18
CA VAL A 404 -15.18 3.44 -0.58
C VAL A 404 -15.81 2.49 0.43
N TYR A 405 -16.80 2.99 1.16
CA TYR A 405 -17.39 2.32 2.32
C TYR A 405 -18.41 1.24 1.92
N THR A 406 -18.56 0.20 2.75
CA THR A 406 -19.36 -1.01 2.43
C THR A 406 -20.88 -0.81 2.43
N THR A 407 -21.40 -0.02 3.37
CA THR A 407 -22.84 0.02 3.68
C THR A 407 -23.68 0.45 2.49
N ASN A 408 -24.67 -0.39 2.12
CA ASN A 408 -25.60 -0.16 1.00
C ASN A 408 -24.95 -0.02 -0.39
N ALA A 409 -23.74 -0.59 -0.55
CA ALA A 409 -23.07 -0.76 -1.85
C ALA A 409 -22.93 0.54 -2.68
N PRO A 410 -22.33 1.62 -2.15
CA PRO A 410 -22.13 2.84 -2.90
C PRO A 410 -21.09 2.65 -4.01
N THR A 411 -21.22 3.45 -5.05
CA THR A 411 -20.24 3.57 -6.13
C THR A 411 -19.51 4.91 -6.02
N ALA A 412 -18.20 4.89 -5.84
CA ALA A 412 -17.33 6.05 -6.06
C ALA A 412 -17.01 6.13 -7.56
N LYS A 413 -17.41 7.20 -8.25
CA LYS A 413 -17.25 7.34 -9.71
C LYS A 413 -16.41 8.55 -10.09
N LEU A 414 -15.33 8.38 -10.85
CA LEU A 414 -14.55 9.52 -11.38
C LEU A 414 -15.30 10.21 -12.53
N LEU A 415 -15.10 11.52 -12.72
CA LEU A 415 -15.82 12.27 -13.78
C LEU A 415 -14.97 12.84 -14.92
N THR A 416 -13.88 13.54 -14.63
CA THR A 416 -13.15 14.30 -15.67
C THR A 416 -11.64 14.35 -15.47
N ASN A 417 -11.18 14.57 -14.24
CA ASN A 417 -9.75 14.65 -13.92
C ASN A 417 -9.18 13.30 -13.51
N ALA A 418 -7.96 13.00 -13.96
CA ALA A 418 -7.17 11.92 -13.39
C ALA A 418 -7.05 12.11 -11.87
N LEU A 419 -7.32 11.05 -11.10
CA LEU A 419 -7.28 11.13 -9.64
C LEU A 419 -5.91 10.70 -9.15
N THR A 420 -5.20 11.60 -8.47
CA THR A 420 -3.98 11.25 -7.73
C THR A 420 -4.33 10.90 -6.28
N VAL A 421 -3.96 9.69 -5.87
CA VAL A 421 -4.05 9.16 -4.51
C VAL A 421 -2.64 8.98 -3.96
N LYS A 422 -2.25 9.83 -2.99
CA LYS A 422 -0.88 9.84 -2.43
C LYS A 422 -0.63 8.74 -1.39
N GLY A 423 -1.69 8.24 -0.78
CA GLY A 423 -1.70 7.14 0.17
C GLY A 423 -2.48 5.96 -0.39
N ASP A 424 -3.30 5.33 0.45
CA ASP A 424 -3.92 4.05 0.15
C ASP A 424 -5.27 4.20 -0.57
N VAL A 425 -5.58 3.25 -1.44
CA VAL A 425 -6.92 3.01 -2.00
C VAL A 425 -7.51 1.79 -1.31
N ASN A 426 -8.66 1.96 -0.66
CA ASN A 426 -9.40 0.89 0.01
C ASN A 426 -10.84 0.80 -0.50
N ILE A 427 -11.15 -0.28 -1.22
CA ILE A 427 -12.52 -0.58 -1.68
C ILE A 427 -13.07 -1.68 -0.77
N GLN A 428 -14.03 -1.35 0.08
CA GLN A 428 -14.61 -2.31 1.01
C GLN A 428 -15.59 -3.26 0.32
N SER A 429 -15.92 -4.37 1.00
CA SER A 429 -16.86 -5.38 0.50
C SER A 429 -18.18 -4.77 0.04
N GLY A 430 -18.68 -5.18 -1.12
CA GLY A 430 -19.93 -4.67 -1.70
C GLY A 430 -19.86 -3.26 -2.29
N ALA A 431 -18.80 -2.49 -2.05
CA ALA A 431 -18.61 -1.16 -2.61
C ALA A 431 -17.98 -1.21 -4.01
N THR A 432 -18.17 -0.16 -4.82
CA THR A 432 -17.59 -0.06 -6.17
C THR A 432 -16.75 1.20 -6.32
N LEU A 433 -15.55 1.07 -6.90
CA LEU A 433 -14.79 2.19 -7.45
C LEU A 433 -14.85 2.12 -8.98
N ASP A 434 -15.56 3.05 -9.60
CA ASP A 434 -15.67 3.21 -11.05
C ASP A 434 -14.72 4.32 -11.54
N ALA A 435 -13.64 3.92 -12.20
CA ALA A 435 -12.70 4.85 -12.80
C ALA A 435 -13.28 5.59 -14.00
N ASN A 436 -14.40 5.13 -14.58
CA ASN A 436 -15.13 5.83 -15.64
C ASN A 436 -14.23 6.30 -16.80
N ASN A 437 -13.34 5.42 -17.26
CA ASN A 437 -12.38 5.68 -18.35
C ASN A 437 -11.28 6.70 -18.03
N ILE A 438 -11.10 7.06 -16.76
CA ILE A 438 -10.17 8.10 -16.32
C ILE A 438 -8.98 7.47 -15.60
N ASP A 439 -7.81 8.09 -15.78
CA ASP A 439 -6.57 7.63 -15.18
C ASP A 439 -6.55 7.82 -13.65
N MET A 440 -5.77 6.98 -12.98
CA MET A 440 -5.47 7.09 -11.56
C MET A 440 -3.97 6.97 -11.31
N ASN A 441 -3.43 7.79 -10.41
CA ASN A 441 -2.05 7.70 -9.94
C ASN A 441 -2.08 7.30 -8.47
N VAL A 442 -1.44 6.18 -8.12
CA VAL A 442 -1.50 5.59 -6.78
C VAL A 442 -0.10 5.37 -6.24
N ALA A 443 0.19 6.01 -5.09
CA ALA A 443 1.49 5.90 -4.43
C ALA A 443 1.49 4.95 -3.22
N GLY A 444 0.36 4.72 -2.56
CA GLY A 444 0.21 3.77 -1.46
C GLY A 444 -0.27 2.40 -1.91
N ASN A 445 -0.83 1.64 -0.96
CA ASN A 445 -1.36 0.31 -1.17
C ASN A 445 -2.73 0.32 -1.85
N TRP A 446 -3.02 -0.76 -2.58
CA TRP A 446 -4.30 -0.98 -3.23
C TRP A 446 -4.99 -2.18 -2.60
N THR A 447 -6.04 -1.96 -1.82
CA THR A 447 -6.83 -3.03 -1.20
C THR A 447 -8.22 -3.06 -1.82
N ASN A 448 -8.54 -4.15 -2.51
CA ASN A 448 -9.83 -4.35 -3.14
C ASN A 448 -10.57 -5.56 -2.55
N ASN A 449 -11.52 -5.29 -1.67
CA ASN A 449 -12.49 -6.28 -1.16
C ASN A 449 -13.88 -6.13 -1.81
N GLY A 450 -14.08 -5.10 -2.65
CA GLY A 450 -15.31 -4.84 -3.39
C GLY A 450 -15.11 -5.03 -4.89
N THR A 451 -15.53 -4.05 -5.68
CA THR A 451 -15.41 -4.03 -7.15
C THR A 451 -14.61 -2.82 -7.61
N PHE A 452 -13.63 -3.04 -8.47
CA PHE A 452 -13.00 -1.97 -9.25
C PHE A 452 -13.42 -2.09 -10.72
N THR A 453 -13.94 -1.01 -11.29
CA THR A 453 -14.34 -0.90 -12.70
C THR A 453 -13.38 0.06 -13.40
N PRO A 454 -12.36 -0.45 -14.13
CA PRO A 454 -11.30 0.39 -14.68
C PRO A 454 -11.72 1.25 -15.90
N GLY A 455 -12.80 0.87 -16.61
CA GLY A 455 -13.10 1.47 -17.92
C GLY A 455 -11.90 1.35 -18.88
N SER A 456 -11.60 2.39 -19.64
CA SER A 456 -10.38 2.48 -20.45
C SER A 456 -9.19 3.16 -19.75
N GLY A 457 -9.34 3.58 -18.48
CA GLY A 457 -8.34 4.37 -17.76
C GLY A 457 -7.06 3.59 -17.44
N THR A 458 -5.98 4.33 -17.21
CA THR A 458 -4.68 3.82 -16.78
C THR A 458 -4.50 3.97 -15.29
N VAL A 459 -4.16 2.88 -14.60
CA VAL A 459 -3.70 2.93 -13.21
C VAL A 459 -2.18 2.95 -13.22
N THR A 460 -1.61 4.05 -12.74
CA THR A 460 -0.17 4.26 -12.59
C THR A 460 0.24 4.07 -11.13
N PHE A 461 1.00 3.03 -10.85
CA PHE A 461 1.63 2.77 -9.55
C PHE A 461 2.98 3.51 -9.49
N ASN A 462 3.00 4.66 -8.82
CA ASN A 462 4.15 5.57 -8.76
C ASN A 462 4.83 5.63 -7.39
N GLY A 463 4.39 4.83 -6.42
CA GLY A 463 5.05 4.62 -5.13
C GLY A 463 5.44 3.16 -4.90
N THR A 464 5.49 2.75 -3.63
CA THR A 464 5.73 1.36 -3.24
C THR A 464 4.39 0.70 -2.93
N THR A 465 3.77 0.11 -3.95
CA THR A 465 2.40 -0.40 -3.86
C THR A 465 2.37 -1.91 -3.69
N THR A 466 1.57 -2.39 -2.73
CA THR A 466 1.09 -3.77 -2.69
C THR A 466 -0.38 -3.82 -3.08
N ILE A 467 -0.74 -4.71 -4.00
CA ILE A 467 -2.14 -5.02 -4.32
C ILE A 467 -2.59 -6.18 -3.42
N SER A 468 -3.70 -6.00 -2.71
CA SER A 468 -4.29 -6.97 -1.79
C SER A 468 -5.82 -6.92 -1.81
N GLY A 469 -6.45 -7.70 -0.92
CA GLY A 469 -7.90 -7.81 -0.78
C GLY A 469 -8.45 -9.15 -1.28
N SER A 470 -9.70 -9.43 -0.94
CA SER A 470 -10.38 -10.69 -1.25
C SER A 470 -10.93 -10.78 -2.66
N SER A 471 -11.06 -9.65 -3.37
CA SER A 471 -11.62 -9.61 -4.72
C SER A 471 -10.56 -9.74 -5.80
N THR A 472 -10.95 -10.24 -6.97
CA THR A 472 -10.09 -10.24 -8.16
C THR A 472 -9.79 -8.80 -8.58
N ASN A 473 -8.51 -8.49 -8.76
CA ASN A 473 -8.08 -7.17 -9.19
C ASN A 473 -7.98 -7.15 -10.72
N SER A 474 -8.79 -6.30 -11.36
CA SER A 474 -8.84 -6.18 -12.82
C SER A 474 -8.58 -4.74 -13.24
N PHE A 475 -7.56 -4.55 -14.08
CA PHE A 475 -7.16 -3.25 -14.61
C PHE A 475 -7.30 -3.24 -16.14
N ASN A 476 -7.52 -2.06 -16.70
CA ASN A 476 -7.41 -1.91 -18.15
C ASN A 476 -5.95 -1.69 -18.53
N ASN A 477 -5.41 -0.49 -18.33
CA ASN A 477 -3.99 -0.21 -18.52
C ASN A 477 -3.28 -0.15 -17.16
N VAL A 478 -2.09 -0.76 -17.07
CA VAL A 478 -1.22 -0.73 -15.89
C VAL A 478 0.10 -0.07 -16.25
N THR A 479 0.52 0.93 -15.46
CA THR A 479 1.86 1.50 -15.52
C THR A 479 2.56 1.36 -14.17
N ILE A 480 3.72 0.72 -14.13
CA ILE A 480 4.57 0.61 -12.95
C ILE A 480 5.72 1.60 -13.12
N SER A 481 5.66 2.71 -12.40
CA SER A 481 6.72 3.74 -12.42
C SER A 481 7.73 3.59 -11.29
N SER A 482 7.35 2.93 -10.20
CA SER A 482 8.22 2.66 -9.04
C SER A 482 8.20 1.17 -8.67
N SER A 483 7.50 0.74 -7.62
CA SER A 483 7.46 -0.68 -7.23
C SER A 483 6.03 -1.18 -7.07
N LEU A 484 5.73 -2.32 -7.71
CA LEU A 484 4.45 -3.01 -7.60
C LEU A 484 4.63 -4.46 -7.14
N THR A 485 4.02 -4.79 -6.00
CA THR A 485 3.82 -6.18 -5.57
C THR A 485 2.40 -6.60 -5.92
N ALA A 486 2.26 -7.60 -6.80
CA ALA A 486 1.00 -8.19 -7.21
C ALA A 486 0.29 -8.93 -6.05
N PRO A 487 -1.02 -9.19 -6.15
CA PRO A 487 -1.68 -10.09 -5.21
C PRO A 487 -1.18 -11.53 -5.42
N SER A 488 -1.25 -12.37 -4.39
CA SER A 488 -0.97 -13.80 -4.50
C SER A 488 -2.05 -14.57 -5.27
N GLY A 489 -3.19 -13.93 -5.55
CA GLY A 489 -4.23 -14.44 -6.43
C GLY A 489 -4.04 -14.01 -7.89
N THR A 490 -5.13 -13.64 -8.55
CA THR A 490 -5.13 -13.25 -9.97
C THR A 490 -5.15 -11.73 -10.13
N LEU A 491 -4.29 -11.22 -11.01
CA LEU A 491 -4.26 -9.87 -11.53
C LEU A 491 -4.66 -9.88 -13.02
N ASN A 492 -5.82 -9.33 -13.36
CA ASN A 492 -6.27 -9.24 -14.75
C ASN A 492 -5.85 -7.91 -15.38
N VAL A 493 -5.37 -7.96 -16.63
CA VAL A 493 -5.01 -6.78 -17.42
C VAL A 493 -5.56 -6.92 -18.83
N ALA A 494 -6.39 -5.97 -19.24
CA ALA A 494 -7.08 -6.01 -20.54
C ALA A 494 -6.42 -5.16 -21.63
N GLY A 495 -5.75 -4.08 -21.23
CA GLY A 495 -5.05 -3.14 -22.09
C GLY A 495 -3.54 -3.26 -21.91
N THR A 496 -2.84 -2.12 -21.90
CA THR A 496 -1.37 -2.07 -21.86
C THR A 496 -0.78 -2.47 -20.50
N TRP A 497 0.41 -3.08 -20.54
CA TRP A 497 1.27 -3.32 -19.39
C TRP A 497 2.59 -2.58 -19.60
N THR A 498 2.81 -1.50 -18.87
CA THR A 498 4.06 -0.71 -18.97
C THR A 498 4.85 -0.83 -17.68
N ASN A 499 6.04 -1.42 -17.73
CA ASN A 499 6.90 -1.56 -16.55
C ASN A 499 8.21 -0.79 -16.71
N ASN A 500 8.30 0.34 -15.99
CA ASN A 500 9.51 1.16 -15.89
C ASN A 500 10.15 1.07 -14.49
N GLY A 501 9.66 0.17 -13.65
CA GLY A 501 10.02 0.03 -12.24
C GLY A 501 10.36 -1.40 -11.87
N THR A 502 10.01 -1.79 -10.64
CA THR A 502 10.15 -3.17 -10.13
C THR A 502 8.77 -3.82 -10.04
N PHE A 503 8.65 -5.02 -10.61
CA PHE A 503 7.45 -5.86 -10.48
C PHE A 503 7.76 -7.13 -9.68
N THR A 504 7.01 -7.35 -8.61
CA THR A 504 7.08 -8.55 -7.77
C THR A 504 5.78 -9.32 -7.90
N HIS A 505 5.83 -10.51 -8.49
CA HIS A 505 4.64 -11.31 -8.80
C HIS A 505 3.95 -11.95 -7.58
N ASN A 506 4.61 -12.03 -6.42
CA ASN A 506 4.07 -12.55 -5.16
C ASN A 506 3.37 -13.93 -5.25
N SER A 507 3.98 -14.85 -5.99
CA SER A 507 3.40 -16.18 -6.33
C SER A 507 2.01 -16.15 -7.01
N GLY A 508 1.55 -14.99 -7.49
CA GLY A 508 0.25 -14.82 -8.16
C GLY A 508 0.27 -15.16 -9.65
N THR A 509 -0.87 -14.95 -10.28
CA THR A 509 -1.10 -15.12 -11.72
C THR A 509 -1.42 -13.78 -12.36
N VAL A 510 -0.74 -13.46 -13.46
CA VAL A 510 -1.15 -12.35 -14.35
C VAL A 510 -1.92 -12.92 -15.53
N THR A 511 -3.14 -12.45 -15.70
CA THR A 511 -4.03 -12.85 -16.80
C THR A 511 -4.20 -11.69 -17.77
N PHE A 512 -3.76 -11.89 -19.01
CA PHE A 512 -3.98 -10.98 -20.12
C PHE A 512 -5.30 -11.34 -20.81
N ASN A 513 -6.37 -10.62 -20.45
CA ASN A 513 -7.74 -10.94 -20.84
C ASN A 513 -8.33 -9.99 -21.89
N GLY A 514 -7.54 -9.08 -22.44
CA GLY A 514 -7.90 -8.23 -23.58
C GLY A 514 -6.78 -8.20 -24.63
N THR A 515 -6.59 -7.05 -25.28
CA THR A 515 -5.48 -6.86 -26.22
C THR A 515 -4.34 -6.14 -25.51
N THR A 516 -3.39 -6.91 -24.98
CA THR A 516 -2.29 -6.37 -24.16
C THR A 516 -0.99 -6.30 -24.92
N THR A 517 -0.33 -5.15 -24.85
CA THR A 517 1.08 -4.99 -25.21
C THR A 517 1.90 -4.76 -23.94
N ILE A 518 2.95 -5.55 -23.77
CA ILE A 518 3.96 -5.33 -22.73
C ILE A 518 5.02 -4.36 -23.26
N SER A 519 5.29 -3.30 -22.50
CA SER A 519 6.30 -2.29 -22.81
C SER A 519 6.98 -1.77 -21.54
N GLY A 520 7.85 -0.79 -21.70
CA GLY A 520 8.63 -0.18 -20.62
C GLY A 520 10.10 -0.61 -20.63
N SER A 521 10.90 0.01 -19.77
CA SER A 521 12.36 -0.19 -19.71
C SER A 521 12.80 -1.37 -18.86
N SER A 522 11.93 -1.93 -18.02
CA SER A 522 12.27 -2.99 -17.07
C SER A 522 11.89 -4.38 -17.57
N THR A 523 12.72 -5.37 -17.25
CA THR A 523 12.41 -6.80 -17.47
C THR A 523 11.24 -7.22 -16.60
N ASN A 524 10.23 -7.88 -17.20
CA ASN A 524 9.10 -8.40 -16.47
C ASN A 524 9.35 -9.84 -16.02
N SER A 525 9.20 -10.09 -14.72
CA SER A 525 9.30 -11.43 -14.14
C SER A 525 7.97 -11.85 -13.54
N PHE A 526 7.23 -12.66 -14.30
CA PHE A 526 5.94 -13.20 -13.89
C PHE A 526 6.11 -14.52 -13.17
N ASN A 527 5.15 -14.90 -12.32
CA ASN A 527 5.04 -16.27 -11.85
C ASN A 527 4.19 -17.06 -12.84
N ASN A 528 2.86 -17.03 -12.73
CA ASN A 528 2.01 -17.63 -13.75
C ASN A 528 1.55 -16.59 -14.78
N VAL A 529 1.52 -16.99 -16.05
CA VAL A 529 1.01 -16.19 -17.18
C VAL A 529 -0.17 -16.91 -17.81
N THR A 530 -1.30 -16.24 -17.89
CA THR A 530 -2.47 -16.71 -18.66
C THR A 530 -2.79 -15.72 -19.76
N ILE A 531 -2.86 -16.18 -21.00
CA ILE A 531 -3.29 -15.40 -22.16
C ILE A 531 -4.68 -15.90 -22.54
N SER A 532 -5.72 -15.12 -22.21
CA SER A 532 -7.11 -15.46 -22.54
C SER A 532 -7.58 -14.79 -23.84
N SER A 533 -6.90 -13.73 -24.29
CA SER A 533 -7.24 -13.02 -25.53
C SER A 533 -6.00 -12.76 -26.39
N SER A 534 -5.32 -11.61 -26.31
CA SER A 534 -4.13 -11.34 -27.11
C SER A 534 -3.02 -10.71 -26.27
N LEU A 535 -1.79 -11.23 -26.42
CA LEU A 535 -0.59 -10.69 -25.79
C LEU A 535 0.51 -10.45 -26.81
N THR A 536 0.93 -9.20 -26.93
CA THR A 536 2.18 -8.79 -27.58
C THR A 536 3.27 -8.65 -26.51
N ALA A 537 4.22 -9.58 -26.52
CA ALA A 537 5.40 -9.57 -25.66
C ALA A 537 6.35 -8.41 -25.99
N PRO A 538 7.25 -8.02 -25.06
CA PRO A 538 8.27 -7.03 -25.34
C PRO A 538 9.34 -7.63 -26.27
N SER A 539 10.07 -6.80 -27.00
CA SER A 539 11.25 -7.23 -27.78
C SER A 539 12.46 -7.60 -26.91
N GLY A 540 12.42 -7.24 -25.62
CA GLY A 540 13.39 -7.67 -24.63
C GLY A 540 13.09 -9.06 -24.05
N THR A 541 13.64 -9.34 -22.87
CA THR A 541 13.37 -10.58 -22.13
C THR A 541 12.10 -10.50 -21.27
N MET A 542 11.33 -11.59 -21.25
CA MET A 542 10.22 -11.85 -20.33
C MET A 542 10.52 -13.14 -19.54
N ASN A 543 10.51 -13.07 -18.20
CA ASN A 543 10.75 -14.22 -17.35
C ASN A 543 9.43 -14.80 -16.82
N VAL A 544 9.38 -16.13 -16.67
CA VAL A 544 8.23 -16.88 -16.16
C VAL A 544 8.71 -17.93 -15.14
N ALA A 545 8.41 -17.69 -13.86
CA ALA A 545 8.79 -18.54 -12.73
C ALA A 545 7.70 -19.56 -12.33
N GLY A 546 6.61 -19.63 -13.09
CA GLY A 546 5.44 -20.47 -12.86
C GLY A 546 4.90 -21.06 -14.16
N ASN A 547 3.58 -21.21 -14.25
CA ASN A 547 2.91 -21.89 -15.35
C ASN A 547 2.58 -20.93 -16.51
N TRP A 548 2.49 -21.48 -17.72
CA TRP A 548 2.07 -20.79 -18.92
C TRP A 548 0.79 -21.42 -19.47
N THR A 549 -0.22 -20.58 -19.70
CA THR A 549 -1.50 -20.99 -20.31
C THR A 549 -1.83 -20.04 -21.46
N ASN A 550 -1.88 -20.54 -22.69
CA ASN A 550 -2.28 -19.75 -23.86
C ASN A 550 -3.56 -20.27 -24.51
N ASN A 551 -4.66 -19.53 -24.32
CA ASN A 551 -5.95 -19.76 -24.98
C ASN A 551 -6.26 -18.71 -26.04
N GLY A 552 -5.28 -17.87 -26.40
CA GLY A 552 -5.43 -16.69 -27.22
C GLY A 552 -4.34 -16.58 -28.29
N THR A 553 -3.99 -15.34 -28.64
CA THR A 553 -2.88 -15.02 -29.57
C THR A 553 -1.67 -14.54 -28.78
N PHE A 554 -0.49 -15.08 -29.10
CA PHE A 554 0.78 -14.60 -28.57
C PHE A 554 1.64 -14.07 -29.71
N THR A 555 2.08 -12.83 -29.61
CA THR A 555 3.01 -12.18 -30.55
C THR A 555 4.31 -11.88 -29.82
N HIS A 556 5.40 -12.54 -30.22
CA HIS A 556 6.68 -12.52 -29.51
C HIS A 556 7.50 -11.24 -29.70
N SER A 557 7.26 -10.44 -30.75
CA SER A 557 7.98 -9.18 -31.04
C SER A 557 9.51 -9.31 -31.10
N SER A 558 10.00 -10.44 -31.61
CA SER A 558 11.43 -10.82 -31.58
C SER A 558 12.07 -10.85 -30.17
N GLY A 559 11.25 -11.01 -29.11
CA GLY A 559 11.72 -11.07 -27.73
C GLY A 559 11.93 -12.47 -27.20
N LYS A 560 12.73 -12.57 -26.13
CA LYS A 560 13.08 -13.84 -25.46
C LYS A 560 12.14 -14.14 -24.31
N VAL A 561 11.62 -15.36 -24.25
CA VAL A 561 10.90 -15.88 -23.07
C VAL A 561 11.80 -16.86 -22.32
N THR A 562 11.97 -16.64 -21.02
CA THR A 562 12.78 -17.49 -20.14
C THR A 562 11.93 -18.13 -19.05
N PHE A 563 11.81 -19.45 -19.06
CA PHE A 563 11.27 -20.20 -17.93
C PHE A 563 12.39 -20.42 -16.90
N ASN A 564 12.20 -19.91 -15.68
CA ASN A 564 13.24 -19.86 -14.66
C ASN A 564 12.80 -20.35 -13.28
N ARG A 565 11.73 -21.14 -13.22
CA ARG A 565 11.28 -21.80 -11.99
C ARG A 565 12.29 -22.85 -11.55
N SER A 566 12.62 -22.90 -10.25
CA SER A 566 13.25 -24.10 -9.68
C SER A 566 12.17 -25.17 -9.45
N GLY A 567 12.12 -26.16 -10.33
CA GLY A 567 11.07 -27.20 -10.37
C GLY A 567 10.17 -27.07 -11.61
N THR A 568 8.95 -27.62 -11.50
CA THR A 568 8.07 -27.78 -12.67
C THR A 568 7.21 -26.55 -12.96
N SER A 569 7.31 -26.05 -14.19
CA SER A 569 6.40 -25.15 -14.87
C SER A 569 5.57 -25.96 -15.88
N THR A 570 4.24 -25.85 -15.83
CA THR A 570 3.38 -26.48 -16.82
C THR A 570 3.11 -25.55 -18.00
N PHE A 571 3.06 -26.13 -19.20
CA PHE A 571 2.70 -25.45 -20.44
C PHE A 571 1.40 -26.03 -20.98
N SER A 572 0.38 -25.16 -21.08
CA SER A 572 -0.99 -25.57 -21.42
C SER A 572 -1.73 -24.51 -22.23
N GLY A 573 -2.96 -24.83 -22.60
CA GLY A 573 -3.88 -23.95 -23.32
C GLY A 573 -4.35 -24.55 -24.65
N SER A 574 -5.32 -23.90 -25.29
CA SER A 574 -5.93 -24.35 -26.54
C SER A 574 -5.27 -23.79 -27.80
N SER A 575 -4.37 -22.81 -27.68
CA SER A 575 -3.78 -22.09 -28.80
C SER A 575 -2.27 -22.33 -28.92
N THR A 576 -1.76 -22.39 -30.15
CA THR A 576 -0.32 -22.47 -30.41
C THR A 576 0.39 -21.19 -29.96
N THR A 577 1.45 -21.33 -29.16
CA THR A 577 2.34 -20.23 -28.76
C THR A 577 3.61 -20.30 -29.60
N THR A 578 3.84 -19.35 -30.48
CA THR A 578 5.12 -19.26 -31.20
C THR A 578 6.04 -18.29 -30.47
N PHE A 579 7.14 -18.79 -29.92
CA PHE A 579 8.20 -17.98 -29.34
C PHE A 579 9.15 -17.46 -30.43
N TYR A 580 9.91 -16.41 -30.12
CA TYR A 580 11.08 -16.08 -30.92
C TYR A 580 12.27 -16.88 -30.40
N ASP A 581 12.74 -16.48 -29.21
CA ASP A 581 13.71 -17.18 -28.42
C ASP A 581 13.05 -17.77 -27.17
N LEU A 582 13.24 -19.07 -26.96
CA LEU A 582 12.80 -19.77 -25.77
C LEU A 582 14.01 -20.28 -24.99
N GLU A 583 14.10 -19.95 -23.70
CA GLU A 583 15.09 -20.55 -22.80
C GLU A 583 14.41 -21.25 -21.61
N ILE A 584 14.84 -22.47 -21.33
CA ILE A 584 14.52 -23.20 -20.10
C ILE A 584 15.77 -23.18 -19.23
N SER A 585 15.67 -22.60 -18.03
CA SER A 585 16.80 -22.43 -17.13
C SER A 585 17.26 -23.74 -16.50
N SER A 586 18.49 -23.75 -16.01
CA SER A 586 18.99 -24.85 -15.15
C SER A 586 18.06 -25.03 -13.95
N ASN A 587 17.70 -26.28 -13.64
CA ASN A 587 16.74 -26.67 -12.60
C ASN A 587 15.26 -26.39 -12.91
N THR A 588 14.91 -25.92 -14.11
CA THR A 588 13.51 -25.81 -14.55
C THR A 588 13.09 -27.07 -15.29
N ILE A 589 11.88 -27.56 -14.97
CA ILE A 589 11.18 -28.58 -15.75
C ILE A 589 10.03 -27.88 -16.47
N LEU A 590 10.08 -27.79 -17.80
CA LEU A 590 8.95 -27.34 -18.60
C LEU A 590 8.17 -28.57 -19.07
N ASP A 591 7.02 -28.80 -18.45
CA ASP A 591 6.12 -29.93 -18.73
C ASP A 591 5.04 -29.52 -19.74
N VAL A 592 5.16 -30.06 -20.95
CA VAL A 592 4.33 -29.74 -22.11
C VAL A 592 3.21 -30.78 -22.20
N SER A 593 1.96 -30.32 -22.06
CA SER A 593 0.78 -31.18 -22.14
C SER A 593 0.59 -31.85 -23.51
N THR A 594 -0.28 -32.86 -23.59
CA THR A 594 -0.37 -33.91 -24.64
C THR A 594 -0.62 -33.46 -26.08
N ASN A 595 -0.87 -32.16 -26.32
CA ASN A 595 -1.06 -31.59 -27.65
C ASN A 595 -0.03 -30.48 -27.84
N THR A 596 1.01 -30.72 -28.66
CA THR A 596 2.06 -29.74 -28.97
C THR A 596 1.45 -28.44 -29.49
N LEU A 597 1.52 -27.39 -28.67
CA LEU A 597 1.03 -26.06 -29.01
C LEU A 597 2.09 -25.01 -28.65
N PHE A 598 3.37 -25.30 -28.88
CA PHE A 598 4.36 -24.23 -29.01
C PHE A 598 5.39 -24.51 -30.09
N ASP A 599 5.85 -23.41 -30.69
CA ASP A 599 6.87 -23.36 -31.72
C ASP A 599 7.89 -22.28 -31.36
N ALA A 600 9.02 -22.23 -32.05
CA ALA A 600 9.99 -21.15 -31.96
C ALA A 600 10.47 -20.75 -33.34
N THR A 601 10.65 -19.45 -33.58
CA THR A 601 11.05 -18.90 -34.89
C THR A 601 12.55 -18.61 -35.00
N ASP A 602 13.27 -18.50 -33.88
CA ASP A 602 14.73 -18.33 -33.88
C ASP A 602 15.43 -19.46 -33.11
N SER A 603 15.44 -19.44 -31.77
CA SER A 603 16.15 -20.43 -30.97
C SER A 603 15.33 -21.06 -29.84
N VAL A 604 15.67 -22.32 -29.52
CA VAL A 604 15.23 -22.99 -28.29
C VAL A 604 16.46 -23.49 -27.56
N ARG A 605 16.69 -22.95 -26.36
CA ARG A 605 17.81 -23.30 -25.51
C ARG A 605 17.34 -24.01 -24.25
N ASN A 606 17.57 -25.31 -24.18
CA ASN A 606 17.20 -26.12 -23.02
C ASN A 606 18.41 -26.32 -22.10
N LYS A 607 18.45 -25.66 -20.94
CA LYS A 607 19.44 -25.90 -19.87
C LYS A 607 18.87 -26.71 -18.70
N GLY A 608 17.58 -27.02 -18.78
CA GLY A 608 16.84 -27.74 -17.76
C GLY A 608 16.28 -29.04 -18.34
N GLN A 609 15.02 -29.30 -18.02
CA GLN A 609 14.29 -30.47 -18.50
C GLN A 609 13.10 -29.99 -19.33
N LEU A 610 12.97 -30.56 -20.51
CA LEU A 610 11.80 -30.40 -21.36
C LEU A 610 11.07 -31.74 -21.37
N LYS A 611 9.81 -31.75 -20.93
CA LYS A 611 9.03 -32.97 -20.71
C LYS A 611 7.78 -32.95 -21.57
N GLN A 612 7.42 -34.08 -22.13
CA GLN A 612 6.18 -34.25 -22.88
C GLN A 612 5.63 -35.67 -22.72
N THR A 613 4.32 -35.78 -22.55
CA THR A 613 3.60 -37.05 -22.56
C THR A 613 2.67 -37.09 -23.77
N GLN A 614 2.68 -38.17 -24.55
CA GLN A 614 1.73 -38.37 -25.66
C GLN A 614 1.53 -39.85 -25.94
N THR A 615 0.47 -40.18 -26.69
CA THR A 615 0.21 -41.56 -27.13
C THR A 615 1.16 -41.94 -28.26
N VAL A 616 1.86 -43.06 -28.10
CA VAL A 616 2.76 -43.63 -29.10
C VAL A 616 2.10 -44.86 -29.72
N SER A 617 1.50 -44.67 -30.90
CA SER A 617 0.93 -45.75 -31.72
C SER A 617 2.00 -46.45 -32.57
N SER A 618 1.62 -47.47 -33.35
CA SER A 618 2.53 -48.07 -34.34
C SER A 618 2.92 -47.02 -35.40
N GLY A 619 4.23 -46.80 -35.60
CA GLY A 619 4.77 -45.79 -36.53
C GLY A 619 5.56 -44.67 -35.85
N ALA A 620 6.24 -43.84 -36.64
CA ALA A 620 7.16 -42.82 -36.11
C ALA A 620 6.42 -41.71 -35.35
N VAL A 621 6.81 -41.48 -34.10
CA VAL A 621 6.24 -40.48 -33.21
C VAL A 621 7.36 -39.57 -32.69
N SER A 622 7.25 -38.26 -32.96
CA SER A 622 8.22 -37.27 -32.53
C SER A 622 7.83 -36.64 -31.20
N PHE A 623 8.79 -36.52 -30.29
CA PHE A 623 8.66 -35.81 -29.03
C PHE A 623 9.51 -34.55 -29.06
N LEU A 624 8.96 -33.45 -28.55
CA LEU A 624 9.66 -32.20 -28.33
C LEU A 624 10.41 -31.75 -29.58
N ASN A 625 9.79 -31.94 -30.75
CA ASN A 625 10.31 -31.49 -32.04
C ASN A 625 9.63 -30.15 -32.33
N VAL A 626 10.43 -29.09 -32.34
CA VAL A 626 10.01 -27.71 -32.64
C VAL A 626 10.35 -27.46 -34.12
N SER A 627 9.65 -26.53 -34.82
CA SER A 627 9.68 -26.37 -36.30
C SER A 627 11.04 -26.60 -36.97
N SER A 628 11.01 -27.03 -38.24
CA SER A 628 12.01 -27.74 -39.07
C SER A 628 13.50 -27.33 -39.00
N GLY A 629 14.07 -27.13 -37.81
CA GLY A 629 15.42 -26.60 -37.62
C GLY A 629 15.73 -26.06 -36.23
N THR A 630 14.76 -25.72 -35.38
CA THR A 630 15.03 -24.93 -34.15
C THR A 630 15.30 -25.78 -32.91
N TYR A 631 14.69 -26.96 -32.79
CA TYR A 631 15.04 -27.94 -31.76
C TYR A 631 14.56 -29.33 -32.15
N TYR A 632 15.49 -30.29 -32.16
CA TYR A 632 15.18 -31.68 -32.38
C TYR A 632 15.18 -32.43 -31.05
N GLY A 633 14.06 -33.04 -30.69
CA GLY A 633 13.92 -33.82 -29.46
C GLY A 633 14.29 -35.29 -29.64
N LEU A 634 13.27 -36.15 -29.71
CA LEU A 634 13.41 -37.60 -29.82
C LEU A 634 12.39 -38.13 -30.83
N VAL A 635 12.74 -39.12 -31.65
CA VAL A 635 11.76 -39.83 -32.49
C VAL A 635 11.76 -41.31 -32.12
N ILE A 636 10.59 -41.87 -31.79
CA ILE A 636 10.41 -43.29 -31.49
C ILE A 636 9.55 -43.91 -32.60
N THR A 637 10.04 -44.97 -33.26
CA THR A 637 9.30 -45.72 -34.27
C THR A 637 9.10 -47.16 -33.79
N PRO A 638 8.04 -47.47 -33.03
CA PRO A 638 7.83 -48.81 -32.51
C PRO A 638 7.10 -49.72 -33.48
N THR A 639 7.33 -51.03 -33.32
CA THR A 639 6.68 -52.08 -34.10
C THR A 639 5.22 -52.28 -33.72
N THR A 640 4.86 -51.98 -32.46
CA THR A 640 3.50 -52.00 -31.92
C THR A 640 3.27 -50.79 -31.01
N SER A 641 2.02 -50.52 -30.62
CA SER A 641 1.69 -49.40 -29.73
C SER A 641 2.40 -49.50 -28.38
N MET A 642 2.97 -48.39 -27.90
CA MET A 642 3.57 -48.24 -26.56
C MET A 642 2.63 -47.55 -25.56
N GLY A 643 1.42 -47.20 -26.02
CA GLY A 643 0.41 -46.49 -25.24
C GLY A 643 0.85 -45.06 -24.87
N SER A 644 0.44 -44.58 -23.69
CA SER A 644 0.89 -43.28 -23.18
C SER A 644 2.39 -43.36 -22.86
N THR A 645 3.18 -42.48 -23.44
CA THR A 645 4.63 -42.46 -23.25
C THR A 645 5.06 -41.06 -22.86
N THR A 646 5.83 -40.97 -21.78
CA THR A 646 6.45 -39.72 -21.32
C THR A 646 7.91 -39.69 -21.73
N VAL A 647 8.33 -38.62 -22.38
CA VAL A 647 9.72 -38.35 -22.72
C VAL A 647 10.17 -37.09 -21.98
N THR A 648 11.31 -37.16 -21.31
CA THR A 648 11.98 -36.00 -20.70
C THR A 648 13.37 -35.86 -21.29
N ILE A 649 13.70 -34.67 -21.80
CA ILE A 649 14.99 -34.33 -22.36
C ILE A 649 15.68 -33.31 -21.48
N TYR A 650 16.86 -33.68 -20.99
CA TYR A 650 17.75 -32.84 -20.20
C TYR A 650 18.73 -32.21 -21.19
N GLY A 651 18.72 -30.89 -21.33
CA GLY A 651 19.61 -30.19 -22.26
C GLY A 651 20.71 -29.40 -21.53
N GLU A 652 21.84 -29.20 -22.21
CA GLU A 652 23.04 -28.50 -21.73
C GLU A 652 23.55 -28.91 -20.35
N GLN A 653 23.23 -30.13 -19.92
CA GLN A 653 23.66 -30.68 -18.64
C GLN A 653 24.04 -32.15 -18.77
N ALA A 654 24.89 -32.62 -17.85
CA ALA A 654 25.21 -34.04 -17.76
C ALA A 654 23.96 -34.84 -17.32
N CYS A 655 23.87 -36.09 -17.75
CA CYS A 655 22.91 -37.03 -17.15
C CYS A 655 23.12 -37.09 -15.64
N SER A 656 22.03 -37.07 -14.86
CA SER A 656 22.09 -37.53 -13.48
C SER A 656 22.49 -39.01 -13.47
N GLU A 657 23.40 -39.41 -12.60
CA GLU A 657 23.99 -40.75 -12.56
C GLU A 657 24.47 -41.27 -13.93
N PRO A 658 25.47 -40.62 -14.55
CA PRO A 658 25.93 -40.98 -15.89
C PRO A 658 26.51 -42.41 -15.95
N PRO A 659 26.53 -43.04 -17.14
CA PRO A 659 27.30 -44.27 -17.34
C PRO A 659 28.75 -44.08 -16.93
N ASN A 660 29.34 -45.08 -16.28
CA ASN A 660 30.79 -45.15 -16.15
C ASN A 660 31.38 -45.47 -17.52
N ILE A 661 31.96 -44.46 -18.16
CA ILE A 661 32.52 -44.54 -19.50
C ILE A 661 34.06 -44.63 -19.48
N GLY A 662 34.67 -45.00 -18.35
CA GLY A 662 36.12 -45.13 -18.24
C GLY A 662 36.87 -43.79 -18.27
N THR A 663 38.19 -43.84 -18.08
CA THR A 663 39.05 -42.66 -18.07
C THR A 663 39.26 -42.15 -19.49
N GLY A 664 39.08 -40.84 -19.69
CA GLY A 664 39.13 -40.20 -21.01
C GLY A 664 37.81 -40.29 -21.80
N GLY A 665 36.80 -40.98 -21.27
CA GLY A 665 35.45 -40.98 -21.84
C GLY A 665 34.79 -39.61 -21.68
N THR A 666 33.91 -39.25 -22.61
CA THR A 666 33.18 -37.97 -22.57
C THR A 666 31.71 -38.20 -22.90
N LEU A 667 30.80 -37.60 -22.13
CA LEU A 667 29.37 -37.54 -22.48
C LEU A 667 29.03 -36.25 -23.20
N ILE A 668 28.04 -36.31 -24.09
CA ILE A 668 27.34 -35.11 -24.53
C ILE A 668 26.51 -34.56 -23.37
N LYS A 669 26.25 -33.25 -23.36
CA LYS A 669 25.43 -32.57 -22.36
C LYS A 669 23.94 -32.71 -22.67
N ARG A 670 23.49 -33.94 -22.91
CA ARG A 670 22.09 -34.26 -23.19
C ARG A 670 21.71 -35.64 -22.69
N CYS A 671 20.61 -35.72 -21.96
CA CYS A 671 20.06 -36.95 -21.41
C CYS A 671 18.60 -37.14 -21.83
N TYR A 672 18.15 -38.38 -21.95
CA TYR A 672 16.77 -38.70 -22.31
C TYR A 672 16.21 -39.68 -21.30
N VAL A 673 14.95 -39.50 -20.92
CA VAL A 673 14.20 -40.49 -20.13
C VAL A 673 12.94 -40.82 -20.91
N ILE A 674 12.73 -42.11 -21.20
CA ILE A 674 11.58 -42.62 -21.93
C ILE A 674 10.81 -43.56 -20.99
N ALA A 675 9.55 -43.24 -20.73
CA ALA A 675 8.68 -43.97 -19.82
C ALA A 675 7.34 -44.30 -20.51
N PRO A 676 7.25 -45.43 -21.22
CA PRO A 676 6.01 -45.88 -21.85
C PRO A 676 5.13 -46.70 -20.90
N THR A 677 3.82 -46.71 -21.16
CA THR A 677 2.87 -47.60 -20.46
C THR A 677 2.99 -49.06 -20.86
N SER A 678 3.43 -49.35 -22.10
CA SER A 678 3.72 -50.69 -22.58
C SER A 678 4.99 -50.70 -23.41
N THR A 679 5.77 -51.77 -23.31
CA THR A 679 7.02 -51.90 -24.07
C THR A 679 6.76 -52.49 -25.46
N ALA A 680 7.53 -52.04 -26.45
CA ALA A 680 7.57 -52.57 -27.80
C ALA A 680 9.01 -52.46 -28.33
N ASN A 681 9.38 -53.26 -29.33
CA ASN A 681 10.63 -53.03 -30.05
C ASN A 681 10.48 -51.75 -30.88
N ALA A 682 11.49 -50.87 -30.88
CA ALA A 682 11.46 -49.64 -31.65
C ALA A 682 12.81 -49.29 -32.27
N THR A 683 12.77 -48.46 -33.30
CA THR A 683 13.93 -47.68 -33.74
C THR A 683 13.80 -46.28 -33.16
N THR A 684 14.81 -45.84 -32.41
CA THR A 684 14.78 -44.54 -31.71
C THR A 684 15.90 -43.63 -32.21
N LYS A 685 15.57 -42.38 -32.56
CA LYS A 685 16.52 -41.33 -32.94
C LYS A 685 16.69 -40.34 -31.80
N PHE A 686 17.90 -40.27 -31.26
CA PHE A 686 18.31 -39.36 -30.19
C PHE A 686 19.01 -38.14 -30.79
N TRP A 687 18.35 -36.98 -30.79
CA TRP A 687 18.87 -35.75 -31.39
C TRP A 687 19.50 -34.81 -30.38
N TYR A 688 20.66 -34.24 -30.72
CA TYR A 688 21.39 -33.27 -29.90
C TYR A 688 21.94 -32.10 -30.74
N ASP A 689 22.16 -30.97 -30.07
CA ASP A 689 22.76 -29.75 -30.60
C ASP A 689 24.30 -29.83 -30.50
N THR A 690 24.99 -29.68 -31.63
CA THR A 690 26.45 -29.74 -31.68
C THR A 690 27.14 -28.52 -31.09
N THR A 691 26.44 -27.39 -31.02
CA THR A 691 26.96 -26.11 -30.50
C THR A 691 27.06 -26.15 -28.98
N TYR A 692 25.96 -26.55 -28.32
CA TYR A 692 25.86 -26.44 -26.87
C TYR A 692 26.01 -27.78 -26.15
N GLU A 693 25.71 -28.89 -26.83
CA GLU A 693 25.57 -30.20 -26.17
C GLU A 693 26.62 -31.22 -26.58
N SER A 694 27.27 -31.10 -27.75
CA SER A 694 28.27 -32.10 -28.23
C SER A 694 29.40 -32.39 -27.24
N ASN A 695 29.72 -31.42 -26.38
CA ASN A 695 30.86 -31.49 -25.48
C ASN A 695 32.19 -31.75 -26.23
N GLY A 696 32.31 -31.24 -27.46
CA GLY A 696 33.50 -31.39 -28.30
C GLY A 696 33.59 -32.74 -29.05
N LEU A 697 32.59 -33.61 -28.92
CA LEU A 697 32.56 -34.90 -29.60
C LEU A 697 32.16 -34.79 -31.07
N SER A 698 32.85 -35.54 -31.93
CA SER A 698 32.44 -35.74 -33.31
C SER A 698 31.25 -36.69 -33.40
N GLN A 699 30.37 -36.50 -34.38
CA GLN A 699 29.15 -37.30 -34.50
C GLN A 699 29.43 -38.80 -34.56
N SER A 700 30.45 -39.22 -35.32
CA SER A 700 30.80 -40.63 -35.52
C SER A 700 31.32 -41.31 -34.25
N ALA A 701 31.72 -40.55 -33.23
CA ALA A 701 32.17 -41.07 -31.94
C ALA A 701 31.01 -41.28 -30.96
N VAL A 702 29.86 -40.63 -31.18
CA VAL A 702 28.75 -40.67 -30.22
C VAL A 702 28.07 -42.05 -30.24
N GLN A 703 27.96 -42.64 -29.07
CA GLN A 703 27.30 -43.89 -28.74
C GLN A 703 26.09 -43.60 -27.85
N ILE A 704 25.12 -44.52 -27.81
CA ILE A 704 23.97 -44.45 -26.90
C ILE A 704 24.11 -45.52 -25.82
N PHE A 705 23.99 -45.12 -24.56
CA PHE A 705 23.96 -45.99 -23.38
C PHE A 705 22.55 -45.97 -22.81
N HIS A 706 22.07 -47.13 -22.37
CA HIS A 706 20.77 -47.30 -21.72
C HIS A 706 20.95 -47.81 -20.30
N GLU A 707 20.19 -47.27 -19.36
CA GLU A 707 20.17 -47.69 -17.96
C GLU A 707 19.23 -48.88 -17.75
N GLU A 708 19.74 -50.07 -17.52
CA GLU A 708 18.94 -51.17 -16.96
C GLU A 708 18.74 -50.89 -15.46
N THR A 709 17.51 -50.94 -14.95
CA THR A 709 17.18 -50.49 -13.59
C THR A 709 17.25 -51.59 -12.52
N SER A 710 17.59 -52.83 -12.89
CA SER A 710 17.68 -53.95 -11.95
C SER A 710 18.60 -55.08 -12.46
N PRO A 711 19.88 -55.14 -12.02
CA PRO A 711 20.59 -54.12 -11.24
C PRO A 711 20.84 -52.84 -12.06
N GLN A 712 21.08 -51.71 -11.39
CA GLN A 712 21.37 -50.44 -12.08
C GLN A 712 22.69 -50.56 -12.86
N LEU A 713 22.61 -50.76 -14.17
CA LEU A 713 23.76 -50.90 -15.05
C LEU A 713 23.53 -50.13 -16.35
N TRP A 714 24.58 -49.52 -16.87
CA TRP A 714 24.53 -48.85 -18.16
C TRP A 714 25.06 -49.77 -19.26
N ARG A 715 24.29 -49.93 -20.33
CA ARG A 715 24.66 -50.79 -21.47
C ARG A 715 24.67 -50.03 -22.77
N LEU A 716 25.77 -50.20 -23.52
CA LEU A 716 25.91 -49.72 -24.88
C LEU A 716 24.82 -50.35 -25.77
N GLN A 717 24.10 -49.50 -26.50
CA GLN A 717 23.16 -49.94 -27.52
C GLN A 717 23.92 -50.34 -28.79
N GLY A 718 23.49 -51.44 -29.42
CA GLY A 718 24.19 -52.13 -30.51
C GLY A 718 24.22 -51.37 -31.84
N ASP A 719 23.69 -51.98 -32.91
CA ASP A 719 23.72 -51.40 -34.26
C ASP A 719 23.21 -49.95 -34.27
N ARG A 720 24.06 -49.07 -34.80
CA ARG A 720 23.84 -47.62 -34.77
C ARG A 720 24.01 -47.02 -36.15
N SER A 721 23.16 -46.04 -36.46
CA SER A 721 23.32 -45.18 -37.63
C SER A 721 23.29 -43.71 -37.21
N TYR A 722 23.91 -42.88 -38.05
CA TYR A 722 24.07 -41.46 -37.81
C TYR A 722 23.37 -40.67 -38.90
N GLY A 723 22.89 -39.48 -38.56
CA GLY A 723 22.48 -38.51 -39.56
C GLY A 723 22.29 -37.11 -39.00
N SER A 724 21.97 -36.19 -39.89
CA SER A 724 21.73 -34.79 -39.55
C SER A 724 20.35 -34.37 -40.06
N SER A 725 19.88 -33.21 -39.59
CA SER A 725 18.65 -32.57 -40.08
C SER A 725 18.83 -31.87 -41.43
N GLY A 726 20.06 -31.76 -41.94
CA GLY A 726 20.38 -30.91 -43.10
C GLY A 726 20.42 -29.40 -42.81
N SER A 727 19.92 -28.96 -41.65
CA SER A 727 20.11 -27.64 -41.05
C SER A 727 21.29 -27.68 -40.07
N ASP A 728 22.22 -26.74 -40.17
CA ASP A 728 23.48 -26.82 -39.43
C ASP A 728 23.31 -26.49 -37.95
N ASN A 729 23.27 -27.55 -37.13
CA ASN A 729 23.82 -27.70 -35.77
C ASN A 729 23.17 -28.90 -35.03
N PHE A 730 22.23 -29.63 -35.65
CA PHE A 730 21.62 -30.81 -35.02
C PHE A 730 22.10 -32.11 -35.64
N ARG A 731 22.36 -33.10 -34.79
CA ARG A 731 22.81 -34.45 -35.16
C ARG A 731 21.99 -35.48 -34.40
N TYR A 732 21.79 -36.66 -34.98
CA TYR A 732 21.20 -37.78 -34.27
C TYR A 732 22.07 -39.03 -34.29
N VAL A 733 21.89 -39.85 -33.26
CA VAL A 733 22.28 -41.25 -33.24
C VAL A 733 20.99 -42.08 -33.19
N GLN A 734 20.86 -43.02 -34.11
CA GLN A 734 19.73 -43.94 -34.20
C GLN A 734 20.16 -45.32 -33.75
N VAL A 735 19.39 -45.93 -32.85
CA VAL A 735 19.62 -47.29 -32.33
C VAL A 735 18.31 -48.08 -32.24
N GLY A 736 18.41 -49.41 -32.22
CA GLY A 736 17.30 -50.27 -31.82
C GLY A 736 17.10 -50.24 -30.31
N THR A 737 15.85 -50.08 -29.86
CA THR A 737 15.49 -50.02 -28.43
C THR A 737 14.43 -51.05 -28.10
N THR A 738 14.65 -51.84 -27.06
CA THR A 738 13.73 -52.91 -26.59
C THR A 738 13.32 -52.73 -25.12
N SER A 739 14.01 -51.86 -24.40
CA SER A 739 13.74 -51.45 -23.02
C SER A 739 13.84 -49.92 -22.92
N TYR A 740 13.20 -49.34 -21.91
CA TYR A 740 12.99 -47.90 -21.81
C TYR A 740 13.16 -47.43 -20.37
N SER A 741 14.11 -46.51 -20.19
CA SER A 741 14.43 -45.85 -18.93
C SER A 741 15.21 -44.56 -19.26
N ARG A 742 16.36 -44.32 -18.61
CA ARG A 742 17.31 -43.28 -18.97
C ARG A 742 18.25 -43.73 -20.09
N PHE A 743 18.55 -42.79 -20.98
CA PHE A 743 19.54 -42.91 -22.03
C PHE A 743 20.53 -41.74 -21.95
N ALA A 744 21.81 -42.06 -22.12
CA ALA A 744 22.91 -41.12 -22.18
C ALA A 744 23.63 -41.28 -23.52
N ALA A 745 24.30 -40.23 -23.97
CA ALA A 745 25.07 -40.28 -25.21
C ALA A 745 26.50 -39.77 -24.97
N GLY A 746 27.48 -40.40 -25.61
CA GLY A 746 28.89 -40.09 -25.38
C GLY A 746 29.85 -41.06 -26.05
N VAL A 747 31.10 -41.07 -25.63
CA VAL A 747 32.13 -42.00 -26.10
C VAL A 747 32.80 -42.66 -24.90
N GLU A 748 33.01 -43.98 -24.97
CA GLU A 748 33.82 -44.71 -23.98
C GLU A 748 35.28 -44.29 -24.08
N GLY A 749 35.89 -44.09 -22.91
CA GLY A 749 37.33 -43.97 -22.74
C GLY A 749 37.98 -45.33 -22.48
N THR A 750 39.21 -45.30 -22.00
CA THR A 750 39.89 -46.52 -21.56
C THR A 750 39.38 -46.90 -20.17
N ASN A 751 38.88 -48.14 -20.03
CA ASN A 751 38.50 -48.69 -18.74
C ASN A 751 39.75 -48.82 -17.85
N LEU A 752 39.89 -47.90 -16.90
CA LEU A 752 40.87 -47.97 -15.83
C LEU A 752 40.14 -48.61 -14.63
N ILE A 753 40.63 -49.78 -14.20
CA ILE A 753 40.13 -50.49 -13.02
C ILE A 753 40.62 -49.81 -11.73
N ALA A 754 39.80 -49.87 -10.66
CA ALA A 754 40.21 -49.48 -9.31
C ALA A 754 41.02 -50.60 -8.63
N LEU A 755 42.34 -50.44 -8.59
CA LEU A 755 43.26 -51.26 -7.79
C LEU A 755 43.14 -50.83 -6.31
N ALA A 756 42.83 -51.77 -5.41
CA ALA A 756 42.72 -51.48 -3.97
C ALA A 756 44.11 -51.28 -3.33
N SER A 757 45.09 -52.09 -3.73
CA SER A 757 46.47 -51.95 -3.28
C SER A 757 47.46 -52.65 -4.22
N PHE A 758 48.70 -52.16 -4.25
CA PHE A 758 49.85 -52.89 -4.79
C PHE A 758 51.10 -52.55 -4.00
N THR A 759 51.69 -53.57 -3.39
CA THR A 759 52.79 -53.43 -2.43
C THR A 759 53.89 -54.46 -2.70
N ALA A 760 55.12 -54.09 -2.34
CA ALA A 760 56.28 -54.97 -2.35
C ALA A 760 56.88 -55.01 -0.96
N ALA A 761 57.13 -56.21 -0.43
CA ALA A 761 57.74 -56.40 0.88
C ALA A 761 58.88 -57.43 0.80
N PRO A 762 60.00 -57.21 1.53
CA PRO A 762 61.08 -58.19 1.58
C PRO A 762 60.64 -59.43 2.36
N THR A 763 60.99 -60.61 1.88
CA THR A 763 60.73 -61.91 2.53
C THR A 763 61.99 -62.77 2.52
N ALA A 764 62.01 -63.87 3.28
CA ALA A 764 63.18 -64.76 3.41
C ALA A 764 63.64 -65.42 2.09
N GLY A 765 62.84 -65.31 1.03
CA GLY A 765 63.13 -65.85 -0.30
C GLY A 765 63.02 -64.83 -1.43
N GLY A 766 63.23 -63.53 -1.18
CA GLY A 766 63.23 -62.46 -2.19
C GLY A 766 62.24 -61.33 -1.87
N VAL A 767 61.45 -60.90 -2.86
CA VAL A 767 60.40 -59.89 -2.69
C VAL A 767 59.01 -60.51 -2.88
N LEU A 768 58.13 -60.32 -1.90
CA LEU A 768 56.71 -60.65 -2.03
C LEU A 768 55.95 -59.43 -2.56
N LEU A 769 55.33 -59.60 -3.73
CA LEU A 769 54.41 -58.64 -4.33
C LEU A 769 53.00 -59.05 -4.01
N THR A 770 52.21 -58.11 -3.48
CA THR A 770 50.81 -58.31 -3.13
C THR A 770 49.98 -57.22 -3.76
N TRP A 771 48.93 -57.58 -4.49
CA TRP A 771 47.92 -56.64 -4.96
C TRP A 771 46.52 -57.14 -4.71
N GLU A 772 45.60 -56.20 -4.59
CA GLU A 772 44.19 -56.45 -4.40
C GLU A 772 43.41 -55.60 -5.39
N THR A 773 42.48 -56.21 -6.11
CA THR A 773 41.53 -55.53 -6.99
C THR A 773 40.25 -55.24 -6.21
N VAL A 774 39.54 -54.16 -6.55
CA VAL A 774 38.20 -53.92 -5.99
C VAL A 774 37.14 -54.68 -6.80
N CYS A 775 37.33 -54.76 -8.12
CA CYS A 775 36.59 -55.62 -9.05
C CYS A 775 37.45 -55.90 -10.30
N GLU A 776 37.07 -56.93 -11.07
CA GLU A 776 37.75 -57.34 -12.31
C GLU A 776 36.72 -57.49 -13.42
N LEU A 777 36.45 -56.38 -14.11
CA LEU A 777 35.57 -56.35 -15.27
C LEU A 777 36.42 -56.45 -16.54
N ASP A 778 36.17 -57.48 -17.34
CA ASP A 778 36.89 -57.76 -18.60
C ASP A 778 38.41 -57.95 -18.46
N THR A 779 38.91 -58.26 -17.27
CA THR A 779 40.35 -58.54 -17.02
C THR A 779 40.70 -59.98 -17.42
N ALA A 780 41.73 -60.15 -18.26
CA ALA A 780 42.28 -61.47 -18.62
C ALA A 780 43.35 -61.94 -17.61
N GLY A 781 44.13 -61.02 -17.05
CA GLY A 781 45.12 -61.32 -16.03
C GLY A 781 46.18 -60.24 -15.87
N PHE A 782 47.26 -60.58 -15.15
CA PHE A 782 48.30 -59.64 -14.73
C PHE A 782 49.71 -60.13 -15.08
N ASN A 783 50.59 -59.20 -15.45
CA ASN A 783 52.04 -59.39 -15.52
C ASN A 783 52.73 -58.50 -14.49
N LEU A 784 53.85 -58.97 -13.94
CA LEU A 784 54.69 -58.18 -13.05
C LEU A 784 56.00 -57.84 -13.74
N TRP A 785 56.47 -56.63 -13.46
CA TRP A 785 57.63 -56.03 -14.09
C TRP A 785 58.56 -55.48 -13.01
N ARG A 786 59.87 -55.72 -13.12
CA ARG A 786 60.90 -55.23 -12.20
C ARG A 786 61.91 -54.34 -12.91
N GLY A 787 62.34 -53.26 -12.27
CA GLY A 787 63.48 -52.43 -12.68
C GLY A 787 64.34 -52.01 -11.49
N ASP A 788 65.60 -51.66 -11.76
CA ASP A 788 66.56 -51.19 -10.74
C ASP A 788 66.50 -49.65 -10.54
N ALA A 789 65.62 -48.96 -11.27
CA ALA A 789 65.38 -47.51 -11.16
C ALA A 789 63.88 -47.18 -11.31
N PRO A 790 63.38 -46.05 -10.74
CA PRO A 790 61.97 -45.67 -10.80
C PRO A 790 61.41 -45.59 -12.23
N ASP A 791 62.21 -45.08 -13.17
CA ASP A 791 61.81 -44.86 -14.56
C ASP A 791 62.14 -46.05 -15.48
N GLY A 792 62.71 -47.13 -14.92
CA GLY A 792 63.11 -48.32 -15.65
C GLY A 792 64.56 -48.28 -16.13
N PRO A 793 64.95 -49.17 -17.07
CA PRO A 793 64.11 -50.12 -17.81
C PRO A 793 63.49 -51.20 -16.91
N TYR A 794 62.29 -51.66 -17.28
CA TYR A 794 61.57 -52.73 -16.59
C TYR A 794 61.56 -54.03 -17.41
N ALA A 795 61.77 -55.17 -16.75
CA ALA A 795 61.68 -56.50 -17.34
C ALA A 795 60.55 -57.31 -16.70
N ARG A 796 59.80 -58.07 -17.50
CA ARG A 796 58.73 -58.96 -17.00
C ARG A 796 59.33 -60.11 -16.19
N ILE A 797 58.80 -60.36 -15.00
CA ILE A 797 59.33 -61.38 -14.07
C ILE A 797 58.45 -62.62 -13.95
N ASN A 798 57.16 -62.55 -14.31
CA ASN A 798 56.29 -63.71 -14.36
C ASN A 798 56.40 -64.42 -15.73
N PRO A 799 56.50 -65.77 -15.77
CA PRO A 799 56.68 -66.52 -17.01
C PRO A 799 55.41 -66.57 -17.87
N THR A 800 54.23 -66.59 -17.24
CA THR A 800 52.91 -66.62 -17.88
C THR A 800 51.99 -65.59 -17.23
N LEU A 801 51.02 -65.08 -17.98
CA LEU A 801 49.98 -64.18 -17.47
C LEU A 801 49.30 -64.82 -16.25
N ILE A 802 49.22 -64.07 -15.15
CA ILE A 802 48.56 -64.50 -13.92
C ILE A 802 47.05 -64.27 -14.12
N PRO A 803 46.21 -65.31 -14.27
CA PRO A 803 44.82 -65.14 -14.66
C PRO A 803 44.02 -64.32 -13.64
N ALA A 804 43.08 -63.54 -14.14
CA ALA A 804 42.07 -62.88 -13.32
C ALA A 804 41.23 -63.91 -12.55
N ALA A 805 40.93 -63.61 -11.29
CA ALA A 805 40.21 -64.46 -10.34
C ALA A 805 39.02 -63.72 -9.69
N GLY A 806 38.93 -62.40 -9.85
CA GLY A 806 37.79 -61.57 -9.51
C GLY A 806 36.72 -61.60 -10.61
N GLY A 807 35.69 -60.76 -10.43
CA GLY A 807 34.61 -60.62 -11.39
C GLY A 807 34.07 -59.19 -11.47
N PRO A 808 33.03 -58.96 -12.29
CA PRO A 808 32.48 -57.63 -12.58
C PRO A 808 32.14 -56.78 -11.36
N THR A 809 31.82 -57.41 -10.22
CA THR A 809 31.37 -56.75 -9.00
C THR A 809 32.14 -57.17 -7.74
N TRP A 810 33.19 -57.98 -7.85
CA TRP A 810 34.05 -58.36 -6.72
C TRP A 810 35.50 -58.49 -7.16
N GLY A 811 36.43 -58.10 -6.30
CA GLY A 811 37.85 -58.21 -6.56
C GLY A 811 38.45 -59.53 -6.12
N ALA A 812 39.77 -59.61 -6.18
CA ALA A 812 40.57 -60.71 -5.69
C ALA A 812 41.92 -60.19 -5.16
N SER A 813 42.51 -60.96 -4.25
CA SER A 813 43.86 -60.72 -3.76
C SER A 813 44.84 -61.69 -4.42
N TYR A 814 45.99 -61.17 -4.77
CA TYR A 814 47.03 -61.91 -5.47
C TYR A 814 48.36 -61.74 -4.77
N THR A 815 49.20 -62.75 -4.92
CA THR A 815 50.59 -62.70 -4.46
C THR A 815 51.53 -63.29 -5.50
N PHE A 816 52.74 -62.73 -5.59
CA PHE A 816 53.82 -63.25 -6.42
C PHE A 816 55.15 -63.05 -5.70
N THR A 817 55.99 -64.09 -5.66
CA THR A 817 57.33 -63.99 -5.05
C THR A 817 58.40 -63.87 -6.13
N ASP A 818 59.09 -62.75 -6.16
CA ASP A 818 60.32 -62.58 -6.94
C ASP A 818 61.53 -63.08 -6.15
N ALA A 819 61.87 -64.35 -6.37
CA ALA A 819 63.03 -64.99 -5.74
C ALA A 819 64.38 -64.60 -6.37
N THR A 820 64.37 -63.80 -7.43
CA THR A 820 65.57 -63.39 -8.18
C THR A 820 66.02 -61.97 -7.86
N ALA A 821 65.28 -61.25 -7.01
CA ALA A 821 65.63 -59.92 -6.55
C ALA A 821 66.95 -59.96 -5.76
N ALA A 822 67.93 -59.15 -6.15
CA ALA A 822 69.24 -59.14 -5.51
C ALA A 822 69.20 -58.52 -4.10
N ASP A 823 69.81 -59.20 -3.13
CA ASP A 823 69.99 -58.73 -1.75
C ASP A 823 70.75 -57.39 -1.69
N GLY A 824 70.31 -56.49 -0.82
CA GLY A 824 70.96 -55.20 -0.57
C GLY A 824 70.67 -54.10 -1.60
N ALA A 825 69.89 -54.37 -2.64
CA ALA A 825 69.47 -53.39 -3.65
C ALA A 825 68.01 -52.94 -3.48
N ILE A 826 67.69 -51.75 -4.01
CA ILE A 826 66.32 -51.26 -4.14
C ILE A 826 65.77 -51.72 -5.49
N HIS A 827 64.63 -52.41 -5.48
CA HIS A 827 63.90 -52.84 -6.67
C HIS A 827 62.59 -52.09 -6.79
N TYR A 828 62.22 -51.72 -8.02
CA TYR A 828 60.97 -51.08 -8.38
C TYR A 828 60.10 -52.06 -9.15
N TYR A 829 58.83 -52.17 -8.78
CA TYR A 829 57.90 -53.10 -9.39
C TYR A 829 56.69 -52.39 -9.97
N LYS A 830 56.29 -52.79 -11.18
CA LYS A 830 55.02 -52.41 -11.81
C LYS A 830 54.14 -53.64 -12.02
N LEU A 831 52.84 -53.44 -11.85
CA LEU A 831 51.79 -54.40 -12.18
C LEU A 831 51.19 -53.99 -13.52
N GLU A 832 51.30 -54.83 -14.53
CA GLU A 832 50.59 -54.68 -15.81
C GLU A 832 49.31 -55.52 -15.75
N GLU A 833 48.17 -54.87 -15.91
CA GLU A 833 46.90 -55.53 -16.15
C GLU A 833 46.72 -55.75 -17.66
N VAL A 834 46.19 -56.91 -18.07
CA VAL A 834 45.82 -57.24 -19.45
C VAL A 834 44.34 -57.62 -19.50
N ASN A 835 43.57 -57.01 -20.39
CA ASN A 835 42.14 -57.29 -20.55
C ASN A 835 41.85 -58.43 -21.57
N VAL A 836 40.61 -58.92 -21.63
CA VAL A 836 40.18 -59.99 -22.56
C VAL A 836 40.26 -59.60 -24.04
N TYR A 837 40.49 -58.32 -24.33
CA TYR A 837 40.69 -57.77 -25.67
C TYR A 837 42.17 -57.53 -26.02
N GLY A 838 43.11 -57.88 -25.12
CA GLY A 838 44.57 -57.77 -25.34
C GLY A 838 45.16 -56.38 -25.12
N LEU A 839 44.43 -55.44 -24.53
CA LEU A 839 44.94 -54.13 -24.11
C LEU A 839 45.54 -54.21 -22.70
N SER A 840 46.58 -53.41 -22.42
CA SER A 840 47.23 -53.40 -21.11
C SER A 840 47.35 -52.01 -20.46
N ALA A 841 47.36 -51.99 -19.12
CA ALA A 841 47.53 -50.81 -18.27
C ALA A 841 48.54 -51.09 -17.14
N PHE A 842 49.37 -50.11 -16.77
CA PHE A 842 50.40 -50.29 -15.73
C PHE A 842 50.07 -49.54 -14.43
N HIS A 843 50.34 -50.17 -13.29
CA HIS A 843 50.20 -49.63 -11.95
C HIS A 843 51.54 -49.67 -11.20
N GLY A 844 51.75 -48.70 -10.31
CA GLY A 844 53.01 -48.48 -9.61
C GLY A 844 53.90 -47.41 -10.28
N PRO A 845 55.23 -47.38 -10.02
CA PRO A 845 55.96 -48.42 -9.33
C PRO A 845 55.80 -48.41 -7.81
N THR A 846 55.92 -49.57 -7.18
CA THR A 846 56.19 -49.71 -5.74
C THR A 846 57.65 -50.12 -5.55
N ALA A 847 58.30 -49.61 -4.50
CA ALA A 847 59.73 -49.80 -4.27
C ALA A 847 59.99 -50.59 -2.99
N VAL A 848 61.00 -51.45 -3.00
CA VAL A 848 61.41 -52.23 -1.82
C VAL A 848 62.92 -52.43 -1.78
N THR A 849 63.50 -52.36 -0.58
CA THR A 849 64.91 -52.73 -0.35
C THR A 849 64.96 -54.17 0.16
N VAL A 850 65.70 -55.04 -0.52
CA VAL A 850 65.86 -56.45 -0.10
C VAL A 850 66.87 -56.52 1.04
N GLY A 851 66.44 -56.99 2.22
CA GLY A 851 67.31 -57.08 3.40
C GLY A 851 68.29 -58.25 3.33
N MET A 852 69.57 -58.01 3.62
CA MET A 852 70.59 -59.07 3.66
C MET A 852 70.29 -60.12 4.75
N ALA A 853 70.28 -61.40 4.39
CA ALA A 853 70.17 -62.50 5.34
C ALA A 853 71.41 -62.57 6.26
N GLN A 854 71.36 -61.95 7.45
CA GLN A 854 72.40 -62.13 8.47
C GLN A 854 72.14 -63.41 9.30
N GLY A 855 72.94 -64.44 9.05
CA GLY A 855 73.00 -65.64 9.89
C GLY A 855 73.50 -65.29 11.31
N ARG A 856 72.70 -65.61 12.33
CA ARG A 856 73.14 -65.54 13.74
C ARG A 856 73.84 -66.84 14.13
N ARG A 857 75.17 -66.79 14.27
CA ARG A 857 75.97 -67.78 15.03
C ARG A 857 75.94 -67.43 16.52
N TYR A 858 75.69 -68.43 17.37
CA TYR A 858 75.71 -68.35 18.83
C TYR A 858 77.15 -68.25 19.39
N LEU A 859 77.31 -67.51 20.49
CA LEU A 859 78.49 -67.53 21.38
C LEU A 859 78.01 -67.73 22.84
N PRO A 860 78.63 -68.63 23.63
CA PRO A 860 78.22 -68.91 25.02
C PRO A 860 79.13 -68.27 26.08
N LEU A 861 78.59 -67.94 27.26
CA LEU A 861 79.04 -68.27 28.64
C LEU A 861 78.28 -67.38 29.66
N VAL A 862 77.49 -67.94 30.59
CA VAL A 862 77.80 -68.43 31.97
C VAL A 862 77.81 -67.36 33.08
N GLY A 863 76.93 -67.57 34.07
CA GLY A 863 77.07 -67.25 35.51
C GLY A 863 76.86 -65.78 35.88
N ARG A 864 75.90 -65.41 36.73
CA ARG A 864 75.51 -65.98 38.03
C ARG A 864 74.08 -65.56 38.39
#